data_AF-A0A8C1E8B3-F1
#
_entry.id   AF-A0A8C1E8B3-F1
#
_cell.length_a   1.000
_cell.length_b   1.000
_cell.length_c   1.000
_cell.angle_alpha   90.00
_cell.angle_beta   90.00
_cell.angle_gamma   90.00
#
_symmetry.space_group_name_H-M   'P 1'
#
loop_
_entity.id
_entity.type
_entity.pdbx_description
1 polymer ?
#
loop_
_entity_poly.entity_id
_entity_poly.type
_entity_poly.pdbx_seq_one_letter_code
_entity_poly.pdbx_strand_id
1 'polypeptide(L)'
;MYCHFDPFNVVCEMLIHASRLVPLSQEHLIIKLCQLIHQLLNQLQVIVDEHTLDVLVSYCSRALRTCSSWTHTEVLLALSSLLYGNGSRCHRHLPELLGPGGILVSHGDPSQPEIELRRSALHCIANLCLSVPGQPYLEEPYKGVCYGILLRTLQSPKPPDVEDIVFCTLLQSALKGMQYFLNGGKWKAVPNQDLGTLLAILKRLMFYGLPGISVEMPQVLYPAPLPQYETVPAAKPEPSQDSTAQKKTAGNKKRRSRGKGKKAGAEGKKDGEEGEGDHISGPLKTGAGGVDQSGWSHGSQSTSVTSPSGATPQLYPSWKKGSSDSEFSDPEGGMQSKLRLYQARVRQSALQCFLAVVKCVEKRILYGYWSSFVPDAPGIGGPPPLTLLTIALKDPSPKVRAGSLQVLSALLEGSRQFLSNAEDTSAPRQAFTPFSATLAASVRELHRCLLLALVAESSCQTLTQVLKCLAHLVSNVPYNRLRPGLLSPLWKQIRPYVRHRDVNVRVSSLTLFGALVSTQAPLPEIQLLLQQPGSTSALSTPGISTPQELSHNWRLPARRDGEASSPGGGVEGGPEGPCWLLQLCVSLVTQPREEPYSDSDAGGSSGASLEPSPVRLEALQVLAHLVKGYFSMVQTYLLELGQLSARCLAEQDPSVQLHGAKLLEELGTGVIQQYRADANTTPQSAKCVPVCQVVEFWSEVLGGPLISALQNEQHPTLQTSACDTLSSILPQAFSQLPDKTQVLCITILLGLTYSENSLVKPAAVRALGVYILFPCLREDVMFVADTANAILTALDDRSPNVRAKAAWSLGNLTDTLIVNMQAVGLEFQEEFSDMLLLNMLRSATKASGDKDRVKSNAVRALGNLLHFLQPVHLGKPVFEQPLQEAMRALIDTVRGDATMKVRWNACYALGNAFRNHNLPLGSAVWSKEAYSALSYVVTSCKNFKVRIKSAAALSVPLTRDRYGDVHQFAEVWRALAQALEHSEETEDFLEYRYCASLRSQLCRALLHLLSVCQPDDLPALRSSLSDQSRPVLQGFLVHYLSDKGVTLAAGVDGAAGEEAGDHVVPEDGLMVLNETLTRLKGQLEEAVLNSSEDLKTVVNFLEDVVRNSEEMKESDSKGSSLTLSKSPQRK
;
A
#
# COMPACT_ATOMS: atom_id res chain seq x y z
N MET A 1 61.22 6.46 -1.86
CA MET A 1 60.65 7.24 -2.96
C MET A 1 60.18 6.25 -4.02
N TYR A 2 58.96 5.71 -3.85
CA TYR A 2 58.32 4.84 -4.84
C TYR A 2 57.16 5.63 -5.45
N CYS A 3 57.22 5.91 -6.74
CA CYS A 3 56.11 6.52 -7.45
C CYS A 3 54.97 5.48 -7.53
N HIS A 4 53.77 5.85 -7.09
CA HIS A 4 52.57 5.10 -7.44
C HIS A 4 52.37 5.19 -8.95
N PHE A 5 52.78 4.15 -9.68
CA PHE A 5 52.33 3.93 -11.04
C PHE A 5 50.87 3.51 -10.99
N ASP A 6 49.97 4.44 -11.30
CA ASP A 6 48.59 4.11 -11.63
C ASP A 6 48.55 3.59 -13.08
N PRO A 7 48.24 2.30 -13.32
CA PRO A 7 48.25 1.73 -14.67
C PRO A 7 47.23 2.40 -15.60
N PHE A 8 46.14 2.96 -15.06
CA PHE A 8 45.08 3.57 -15.87
C PHE A 8 45.56 4.88 -16.52
N ASN A 9 46.35 5.68 -15.82
CA ASN A 9 46.92 6.93 -16.36
C ASN A 9 47.86 6.65 -17.54
N VAL A 10 48.71 5.61 -17.45
CA VAL A 10 49.63 5.23 -18.52
C VAL A 10 48.87 4.77 -19.78
N VAL A 11 47.77 4.02 -19.60
CA VAL A 11 46.91 3.60 -20.74
C VAL A 11 46.18 4.80 -21.36
N CYS A 12 45.74 5.77 -20.55
CA CYS A 12 45.12 7.00 -21.01
C CYS A 12 46.09 7.85 -21.86
N GLU A 13 47.30 8.10 -21.37
CA GLU A 13 48.36 8.79 -22.13
C GLU A 13 48.71 8.04 -23.42
N MET A 14 48.86 6.71 -23.37
CA MET A 14 49.13 5.88 -24.55
C MET A 14 48.04 6.03 -25.62
N LEU A 15 46.76 6.03 -25.23
CA LEU A 15 45.64 6.19 -26.17
C LEU A 15 45.59 7.60 -26.78
N ILE A 16 45.83 8.64 -25.98
CA ILE A 16 45.98 10.02 -26.48
C ILE A 16 47.12 10.07 -27.52
N HIS A 17 48.30 9.55 -27.19
CA HIS A 17 49.44 9.54 -28.11
C HIS A 17 49.18 8.74 -29.39
N ALA A 18 48.55 7.56 -29.29
CA ALA A 18 48.18 6.75 -30.45
C ALA A 18 47.19 7.50 -31.38
N SER A 19 46.19 8.21 -30.82
CA SER A 19 45.26 9.03 -31.60
C SER A 19 45.92 10.21 -32.32
N ARG A 20 47.05 10.71 -31.81
CA ARG A 20 47.85 11.76 -32.45
C ARG A 20 48.79 11.22 -33.55
N LEU A 21 49.26 9.97 -33.39
CA LEU A 21 50.17 9.31 -34.33
C LEU A 21 49.48 8.66 -35.53
N VAL A 22 48.19 8.33 -35.43
CA VAL A 22 47.41 7.72 -36.52
C VAL A 22 46.60 8.79 -37.27
N PRO A 23 47.07 9.31 -38.42
CA PRO A 23 46.35 10.33 -39.18
C PRO A 23 45.10 9.76 -39.86
N LEU A 24 44.08 10.61 -40.04
CA LEU A 24 42.80 10.22 -40.66
C LEU A 24 42.92 9.80 -42.14
N SER A 25 44.08 10.00 -42.77
CA SER A 25 44.39 9.52 -44.13
C SER A 25 44.81 8.04 -44.18
N GLN A 26 45.07 7.38 -43.03
CA GLN A 26 45.52 5.98 -42.97
C GLN A 26 44.43 5.07 -42.39
N GLU A 27 43.33 4.91 -43.15
CA GLU A 27 42.10 4.22 -42.74
C GLU A 27 42.31 2.82 -42.10
N HIS A 28 43.27 2.03 -42.59
CA HIS A 28 43.60 0.72 -42.00
C HIS A 28 44.15 0.82 -40.57
N LEU A 29 44.93 1.85 -40.24
CA LEU A 29 45.43 2.06 -38.88
C LEU A 29 44.35 2.60 -37.95
N ILE A 30 43.42 3.41 -38.46
CA ILE A 30 42.26 3.91 -37.70
C ILE A 30 41.43 2.74 -37.18
N ILE A 31 41.14 1.74 -38.03
CA ILE A 31 40.43 0.52 -37.61
C ILE A 31 41.19 -0.20 -36.49
N LYS A 32 42.53 -0.31 -36.58
CA LYS A 32 43.33 -0.98 -35.54
C LYS A 32 43.34 -0.20 -34.22
N LEU A 33 43.39 1.12 -34.27
CA LEU A 33 43.26 1.98 -33.09
C LEU A 33 41.86 1.88 -32.48
N CYS A 34 40.79 1.89 -33.29
CA CYS A 34 39.43 1.71 -32.82
C CYS A 34 39.19 0.32 -32.21
N GLN A 35 39.74 -0.74 -32.80
CA GLN A 35 39.73 -2.10 -32.23
C GLN A 35 40.45 -2.14 -30.87
N LEU A 36 41.60 -1.48 -30.74
CA LEU A 36 42.33 -1.36 -29.47
C LEU A 36 41.51 -0.60 -28.41
N ILE A 37 40.95 0.57 -28.74
CA ILE A 37 40.07 1.34 -27.84
C ILE A 37 38.90 0.48 -27.37
N HIS A 38 38.21 -0.20 -28.29
CA HIS A 38 37.09 -1.08 -27.95
C HIS A 38 37.52 -2.22 -27.02
N GLN A 39 38.64 -2.89 -27.29
CA GLN A 39 39.13 -3.99 -26.44
C GLN A 39 39.52 -3.52 -25.03
N LEU A 40 40.29 -2.44 -24.91
CA LEU A 40 40.72 -1.91 -23.62
C LEU A 40 39.53 -1.49 -22.74
N LEU A 41 38.57 -0.77 -23.29
CA LEU A 41 37.43 -0.24 -22.53
C LEU A 41 36.35 -1.32 -22.30
N ASN A 42 36.02 -2.14 -23.30
CA ASN A 42 34.92 -3.11 -23.21
C ASN A 42 35.34 -4.44 -22.56
N GLN A 43 36.52 -4.96 -22.87
CA GLN A 43 36.97 -6.28 -22.36
C GLN A 43 37.83 -6.14 -21.11
N LEU A 44 38.77 -5.18 -21.07
CA LEU A 44 39.65 -4.97 -19.92
C LEU A 44 39.11 -3.94 -18.90
N GLN A 45 37.93 -3.36 -19.17
CA GLN A 45 37.23 -2.42 -18.27
C GLN A 45 38.11 -1.22 -17.83
N VAL A 46 38.97 -0.75 -18.72
CA VAL A 46 39.82 0.44 -18.50
C VAL A 46 38.94 1.68 -18.33
N ILE A 47 39.08 2.36 -17.19
CA ILE A 47 38.43 3.64 -16.92
C ILE A 47 39.27 4.75 -17.55
N VAL A 48 38.65 5.62 -18.34
CA VAL A 48 39.27 6.82 -18.92
C VAL A 48 38.91 8.07 -18.12
N ASP A 49 39.87 8.99 -18.00
CA ASP A 49 39.63 10.33 -17.46
C ASP A 49 38.88 11.24 -18.46
N GLU A 50 38.44 12.41 -18.00
CA GLU A 50 37.65 13.35 -18.82
C GLU A 50 38.42 13.94 -20.01
N HIS A 51 39.73 14.19 -19.88
CA HIS A 51 40.55 14.70 -20.98
C HIS A 51 40.78 13.62 -22.05
N THR A 52 41.09 12.40 -21.63
CA THR A 52 41.23 11.25 -22.55
C THR A 52 39.91 10.96 -23.27
N LEU A 53 38.78 11.03 -22.57
CA LEU A 53 37.45 10.88 -23.17
C LEU A 53 37.19 11.95 -24.25
N ASP A 54 37.43 13.24 -23.95
CA ASP A 54 37.22 14.37 -24.87
C ASP A 54 38.07 14.24 -26.15
N VAL A 55 39.35 13.86 -25.99
CA VAL A 55 40.28 13.62 -27.11
C VAL A 55 39.83 12.44 -27.99
N LEU A 56 39.49 11.29 -27.38
CA LEU A 56 39.16 10.08 -28.13
C LEU A 56 37.77 10.16 -28.78
N VAL A 57 36.78 10.78 -28.13
CA VAL A 57 35.47 11.02 -28.75
C VAL A 57 35.61 12.00 -29.91
N SER A 58 36.38 13.08 -29.76
CA SER A 58 36.69 14.00 -30.87
C SER A 58 37.38 13.29 -32.05
N TYR A 59 38.34 12.40 -31.77
CA TYR A 59 39.01 11.59 -32.81
C TYR A 59 38.02 10.70 -33.57
N CYS A 60 37.16 9.97 -32.85
CA CYS A 60 36.14 9.11 -33.46
C CYS A 60 35.13 9.91 -34.30
N SER A 61 34.62 11.03 -33.80
CA SER A 61 33.70 11.90 -34.56
C SER A 61 34.33 12.42 -35.86
N ARG A 62 35.60 12.86 -35.80
CA ARG A 62 36.33 13.33 -36.99
C ARG A 62 36.61 12.21 -37.98
N ALA A 63 36.91 11.00 -37.52
CA ALA A 63 37.07 9.84 -38.39
C ALA A 63 35.77 9.51 -39.14
N LEU A 64 34.61 9.50 -38.45
CA LEU A 64 33.30 9.26 -39.08
C LEU A 64 32.92 10.32 -40.14
N ARG A 65 33.40 11.57 -40.00
CA ARG A 65 33.19 12.64 -40.99
C ARG A 65 34.13 12.58 -42.20
N THR A 66 35.34 12.03 -42.04
CA THR A 66 36.45 12.18 -42.99
C THR A 66 36.76 10.89 -43.76
N CYS A 67 36.63 9.75 -43.10
CA CYS A 67 37.02 8.45 -43.64
C CYS A 67 35.86 7.79 -44.40
N SER A 68 36.21 6.85 -45.27
CA SER A 68 35.29 6.09 -46.11
C SER A 68 34.38 5.17 -45.28
N SER A 69 33.17 4.91 -45.79
CA SER A 69 32.09 4.22 -45.05
C SER A 69 32.48 2.84 -44.50
N TRP A 70 33.32 2.08 -45.19
CA TRP A 70 33.80 0.76 -44.76
C TRP A 70 34.55 0.78 -43.41
N THR A 71 35.03 1.95 -42.97
CA THR A 71 35.64 2.14 -41.63
C THR A 71 34.62 2.37 -40.52
N HIS A 72 33.44 2.92 -40.85
CA HIS A 72 32.56 3.58 -39.87
C HIS A 72 32.03 2.63 -38.79
N THR A 73 31.72 1.38 -39.14
CA THR A 73 31.21 0.39 -38.16
C THR A 73 32.21 0.10 -37.04
N GLU A 74 33.52 0.00 -37.34
CA GLU A 74 34.55 -0.24 -36.32
C GLU A 74 34.82 1.04 -35.49
N VAL A 75 34.73 2.23 -36.10
CA VAL A 75 34.83 3.51 -35.38
C VAL A 75 33.63 3.71 -34.43
N LEU A 76 32.42 3.34 -34.83
CA LEU A 76 31.24 3.37 -33.97
C LEU A 76 31.32 2.35 -32.82
N LEU A 77 31.98 1.20 -33.00
CA LEU A 77 32.23 0.25 -31.90
C LEU A 77 33.18 0.83 -30.83
N ALA A 78 34.22 1.55 -31.26
CA ALA A 78 35.10 2.27 -30.34
C ALA A 78 34.38 3.41 -29.62
N LEU A 79 33.61 4.22 -30.37
CA LEU A 79 32.80 5.30 -29.82
C LEU A 79 31.76 4.77 -28.82
N SER A 80 31.09 3.66 -29.13
CA SER A 80 30.13 3.03 -28.22
C SER A 80 30.76 2.65 -26.87
N SER A 81 31.99 2.14 -26.87
CA SER A 81 32.74 1.84 -25.64
C SER A 81 33.15 3.10 -24.86
N LEU A 82 33.59 4.15 -25.55
CA LEU A 82 33.90 5.44 -24.91
C LEU A 82 32.67 6.03 -24.21
N LEU A 83 31.50 5.94 -24.83
CA LEU A 83 30.23 6.47 -24.31
C LEU A 83 29.62 5.64 -23.18
N TYR A 84 30.01 4.38 -23.00
CA TYR A 84 29.45 3.49 -21.98
C TYR A 84 29.72 4.00 -20.56
N GLY A 85 28.67 4.40 -19.84
CA GLY A 85 28.78 4.98 -18.49
C GLY A 85 29.32 6.41 -18.43
N ASN A 86 29.61 7.03 -19.59
CA ASN A 86 30.21 8.36 -19.70
C ASN A 86 29.29 9.41 -20.35
N GLY A 87 28.05 9.06 -20.73
CA GLY A 87 27.15 9.94 -21.49
C GLY A 87 26.94 11.34 -20.88
N SER A 88 26.92 11.44 -19.55
CA SER A 88 26.83 12.70 -18.79
C SER A 88 28.04 13.63 -18.98
N ARG A 89 29.23 13.06 -19.20
CA ARG A 89 30.52 13.77 -19.37
C ARG A 89 30.68 14.30 -20.80
N CYS A 90 30.03 13.67 -21.77
CA CYS A 90 30.16 13.97 -23.20
C CYS A 90 29.46 15.26 -23.68
N HIS A 91 29.06 16.16 -22.76
CA HIS A 91 28.30 17.39 -23.04
C HIS A 91 28.79 18.19 -24.26
N ARG A 92 30.11 18.38 -24.41
CA ARG A 92 30.74 19.10 -25.53
C ARG A 92 30.53 18.46 -26.91
N HIS A 93 30.34 17.15 -26.95
CA HIS A 93 30.17 16.39 -28.19
C HIS A 93 28.70 16.13 -28.54
N LEU A 94 27.75 16.37 -27.63
CA LEU A 94 26.32 16.17 -27.89
C LEU A 94 25.81 16.96 -29.11
N PRO A 95 26.20 18.22 -29.38
CA PRO A 95 25.82 18.92 -30.61
C PRO A 95 26.33 18.20 -31.87
N GLU A 96 27.53 17.62 -31.83
CA GLU A 96 28.14 16.94 -32.97
C GLU A 96 27.55 15.54 -33.22
N LEU A 97 27.19 14.83 -32.15
CA LEU A 97 26.67 13.48 -32.19
C LEU A 97 25.15 13.42 -32.41
N LEU A 98 24.40 14.30 -31.73
CA LEU A 98 22.94 14.28 -31.63
C LEU A 98 22.23 15.58 -32.06
N GLY A 99 22.97 16.63 -32.43
CA GLY A 99 22.38 17.88 -32.95
C GLY A 99 21.81 17.75 -34.37
N PRO A 100 21.32 18.86 -34.96
CA PRO A 100 20.86 18.88 -36.35
C PRO A 100 21.98 18.46 -37.32
N GLY A 101 21.79 17.36 -38.04
CA GLY A 101 22.84 16.77 -38.89
C GLY A 101 23.92 16.00 -38.12
N GLY A 102 23.66 15.64 -36.85
CA GLY A 102 24.58 14.89 -36.01
C GLY A 102 24.88 13.47 -36.53
N ILE A 103 26.08 12.99 -36.23
CA ILE A 103 26.62 11.73 -36.79
C ILE A 103 25.76 10.52 -36.38
N LEU A 104 25.31 10.45 -35.11
CA LEU A 104 24.46 9.35 -34.65
C LEU A 104 23.02 9.48 -35.15
N VAL A 105 22.56 10.71 -35.45
CA VAL A 105 21.23 10.96 -36.04
C VAL A 105 21.17 10.40 -37.46
N SER A 106 22.17 10.71 -38.29
CA SER A 106 22.24 10.26 -39.69
C SER A 106 22.47 8.76 -39.84
N HIS A 107 23.39 8.17 -39.07
CA HIS A 107 23.61 6.72 -39.13
C HIS A 107 22.51 5.91 -38.42
N GLY A 108 21.84 6.46 -37.40
CA GLY A 108 20.76 5.78 -36.68
C GLY A 108 19.39 5.81 -37.39
N ASP A 109 19.22 6.67 -38.40
CA ASP A 109 17.93 6.90 -39.07
C ASP A 109 17.42 5.66 -39.85
N PRO A 110 16.09 5.43 -39.91
CA PRO A 110 15.51 4.37 -40.73
C PRO A 110 15.86 4.38 -42.22
N SER A 111 16.25 5.53 -42.78
CA SER A 111 16.68 5.66 -44.17
C SER A 111 18.09 5.09 -44.46
N GLN A 112 18.88 4.76 -43.44
CA GLN A 112 20.22 4.19 -43.60
C GLN A 112 20.14 2.75 -44.15
N PRO A 113 20.62 2.47 -45.38
CA PRO A 113 20.58 1.12 -45.95
C PRO A 113 21.49 0.11 -45.23
N GLU A 114 22.62 0.55 -44.66
CA GLU A 114 23.56 -0.36 -43.99
C GLU A 114 23.10 -0.68 -42.55
N ILE A 115 22.52 -1.88 -42.36
CA ILE A 115 21.94 -2.29 -41.08
C ILE A 115 22.99 -2.48 -39.96
N GLU A 116 24.21 -2.94 -40.27
CA GLU A 116 25.28 -3.07 -39.27
C GLU A 116 25.75 -1.71 -38.75
N LEU A 117 25.90 -0.73 -39.66
CA LEU A 117 26.23 0.65 -39.34
C LEU A 117 25.14 1.28 -38.47
N ARG A 118 23.87 1.14 -38.87
CA ARG A 118 22.70 1.61 -38.11
C ARG A 118 22.61 0.98 -36.73
N ARG A 119 22.85 -0.33 -36.60
CA ARG A 119 22.91 -1.03 -35.30
C ARG A 119 23.98 -0.43 -34.40
N SER A 120 25.16 -0.14 -34.94
CA SER A 120 26.31 0.38 -34.19
C SER A 120 26.05 1.83 -33.72
N ALA A 121 25.40 2.65 -34.56
CA ALA A 121 24.94 3.99 -34.17
C ALA A 121 23.88 3.96 -33.06
N LEU A 122 22.90 3.05 -33.16
CA LEU A 122 21.90 2.84 -32.11
C LEU A 122 22.53 2.34 -30.80
N HIS A 123 23.64 1.59 -30.86
CA HIS A 123 24.37 1.18 -29.67
C HIS A 123 25.10 2.35 -28.98
N CYS A 124 25.63 3.31 -29.77
CA CYS A 124 26.15 4.57 -29.24
C CYS A 124 25.03 5.40 -28.56
N ILE A 125 23.87 5.54 -29.23
CA ILE A 125 22.68 6.23 -28.69
C ILE A 125 22.21 5.56 -27.38
N ALA A 126 22.18 4.23 -27.33
CA ALA A 126 21.83 3.50 -26.11
C ALA A 126 22.77 3.86 -24.96
N ASN A 127 24.08 3.85 -25.19
CA ASN A 127 25.07 4.13 -24.15
C ASN A 127 25.05 5.60 -23.68
N LEU A 128 24.66 6.56 -24.53
CA LEU A 128 24.36 7.95 -24.12
C LEU A 128 23.14 8.06 -23.20
N CYS A 129 22.14 7.19 -23.38
CA CYS A 129 20.96 7.13 -22.52
C CYS A 129 21.18 6.37 -21.19
N LEU A 130 22.33 5.71 -21.00
CA LEU A 130 22.60 4.92 -19.79
C LEU A 130 22.77 5.82 -18.57
N SER A 131 21.87 5.68 -17.58
CA SER A 131 21.98 6.38 -16.31
C SER A 131 23.00 5.73 -15.37
N VAL A 132 23.84 6.57 -14.75
CA VAL A 132 24.81 6.18 -13.71
C VAL A 132 24.42 6.87 -12.40
N PRO A 133 24.30 6.16 -11.27
CA PRO A 133 23.96 6.76 -9.99
C PRO A 133 24.89 7.93 -9.61
N GLY A 134 24.31 9.06 -9.20
CA GLY A 134 25.05 10.26 -8.79
C GLY A 134 25.48 11.19 -9.94
N GLN A 135 25.27 10.83 -11.20
CA GLN A 135 25.56 11.68 -12.36
C GLN A 135 24.30 12.38 -12.90
N PRO A 136 24.42 13.55 -13.56
CA PRO A 136 23.30 14.17 -14.25
C PRO A 136 22.85 13.33 -15.46
N TYR A 137 21.55 13.35 -15.74
CA TYR A 137 20.99 12.70 -16.93
C TYR A 137 21.29 13.51 -18.20
N LEU A 138 21.22 12.84 -19.36
CA LEU A 138 21.26 13.50 -20.67
C LEU A 138 20.26 14.67 -20.74
N GLU A 139 20.67 15.77 -21.37
CA GLU A 139 19.85 16.99 -21.48
C GLU A 139 18.59 16.77 -22.33
N GLU A 140 17.53 17.49 -22.00
CA GLU A 140 16.19 17.31 -22.58
C GLU A 140 16.09 17.41 -24.12
N PRO A 141 16.77 18.34 -24.84
CA PRO A 141 16.70 18.37 -26.31
C PRO A 141 17.28 17.09 -26.95
N TYR A 142 18.39 16.56 -26.41
CA TYR A 142 19.03 15.36 -26.94
C TYR A 142 18.26 14.08 -26.55
N LYS A 143 17.64 14.06 -25.36
CA LYS A 143 16.70 12.99 -24.95
C LYS A 143 15.57 12.79 -25.96
N GLY A 144 14.94 13.86 -26.43
CA GLY A 144 13.89 13.80 -27.45
C GLY A 144 14.37 13.20 -28.76
N VAL A 145 15.58 13.57 -29.22
CA VAL A 145 16.22 13.02 -30.42
C VAL A 145 16.49 11.52 -30.27
N CYS A 146 17.11 11.09 -29.16
CA CYS A 146 17.36 9.68 -28.88
C CYS A 146 16.07 8.87 -28.88
N TYR A 147 15.04 9.30 -28.14
CA TYR A 147 13.73 8.66 -28.12
C TYR A 147 13.12 8.54 -29.53
N GLY A 148 13.14 9.62 -30.32
CA GLY A 148 12.60 9.63 -31.68
C GLY A 148 13.33 8.71 -32.67
N ILE A 149 14.65 8.52 -32.55
CA ILE A 149 15.40 7.57 -33.38
C ILE A 149 15.11 6.12 -32.97
N LEU A 150 15.09 5.85 -31.66
CA LEU A 150 14.81 4.53 -31.10
C LEU A 150 13.38 4.09 -31.44
N LEU A 151 12.38 4.96 -31.22
CA LEU A 151 10.97 4.69 -31.52
C LEU A 151 10.74 4.39 -33.01
N ARG A 152 11.24 5.27 -33.91
CA ARG A 152 11.13 5.05 -35.37
C ARG A 152 11.80 3.76 -35.82
N THR A 153 12.91 3.36 -35.17
CA THR A 153 13.55 2.06 -35.44
C THR A 153 12.68 0.89 -35.00
N LEU A 154 12.06 0.94 -33.82
CA LEU A 154 11.19 -0.13 -33.34
C LEU A 154 9.86 -0.21 -34.10
N GLN A 155 9.44 0.88 -34.76
CA GLN A 155 8.30 0.92 -35.68
C GLN A 155 8.62 0.29 -37.05
N SER A 156 9.84 0.51 -37.55
CA SER A 156 10.31 0.08 -38.88
C SER A 156 10.04 -1.42 -39.14
N PRO A 157 9.45 -1.80 -40.30
CA PRO A 157 9.37 -3.21 -40.70
C PRO A 157 10.76 -3.76 -41.07
N LYS A 158 10.89 -5.09 -41.13
CA LYS A 158 12.11 -5.73 -41.65
C LYS A 158 12.21 -5.46 -43.16
N PRO A 159 13.35 -4.96 -43.69
CA PRO A 159 13.57 -4.90 -45.13
C PRO A 159 13.59 -6.32 -45.75
N PRO A 160 13.21 -6.49 -47.02
CA PRO A 160 13.14 -7.81 -47.66
C PRO A 160 14.50 -8.49 -47.74
N ASP A 161 15.56 -7.74 -48.04
CA ASP A 161 16.92 -8.25 -48.30
C ASP A 161 17.77 -8.48 -47.03
N VAL A 162 17.15 -8.44 -45.84
CA VAL A 162 17.85 -8.50 -44.54
C VAL A 162 17.52 -9.79 -43.79
N GLU A 163 18.59 -10.51 -43.39
CA GLU A 163 18.48 -11.70 -42.54
C GLU A 163 17.79 -11.40 -41.20
N ASP A 164 16.91 -12.31 -40.76
CA ASP A 164 16.16 -12.15 -39.52
C ASP A 164 17.05 -12.07 -38.28
N ILE A 165 18.20 -12.74 -38.27
CA ILE A 165 19.18 -12.65 -37.16
C ILE A 165 19.77 -11.23 -37.07
N VAL A 166 20.18 -10.66 -38.21
CA VAL A 166 20.73 -9.30 -38.27
C VAL A 166 19.67 -8.29 -37.79
N PHE A 167 18.43 -8.40 -38.28
CA PHE A 167 17.33 -7.55 -37.82
C PHE A 167 16.98 -7.74 -36.34
N CYS A 168 17.05 -8.96 -35.80
CA CYS A 168 16.91 -9.20 -34.37
C CYS A 168 17.97 -8.46 -33.55
N THR A 169 19.21 -8.28 -34.04
CA THR A 169 20.25 -7.51 -33.33
C THR A 169 20.02 -6.00 -33.41
N LEU A 170 19.44 -5.51 -34.50
CA LEU A 170 18.99 -4.12 -34.63
C LEU A 170 17.89 -3.81 -33.59
N LEU A 171 16.87 -4.66 -33.52
CA LEU A 171 15.77 -4.54 -32.55
C LEU A 171 16.26 -4.61 -31.10
N GLN A 172 17.15 -5.55 -30.77
CA GLN A 172 17.76 -5.64 -29.43
C GLN A 172 18.52 -4.35 -29.05
N SER A 173 19.26 -3.75 -29.99
CA SER A 173 20.01 -2.51 -29.74
C SER A 173 19.07 -1.33 -29.48
N ALA A 174 17.99 -1.21 -30.27
CA ALA A 174 16.98 -0.17 -30.08
C ALA A 174 16.13 -0.38 -28.79
N LEU A 175 15.78 -1.62 -28.44
CA LEU A 175 15.08 -1.95 -27.19
C LEU A 175 15.95 -1.66 -25.96
N LYS A 176 17.24 -1.99 -26.00
CA LYS A 176 18.21 -1.67 -24.93
C LYS A 176 18.36 -0.16 -24.76
N GLY A 177 18.46 0.59 -25.86
CA GLY A 177 18.49 2.06 -25.81
C GLY A 177 17.21 2.67 -25.24
N MET A 178 16.03 2.15 -25.62
CA MET A 178 14.75 2.59 -25.07
C MET A 178 14.63 2.27 -23.57
N GLN A 179 15.07 1.09 -23.14
CA GLN A 179 15.12 0.72 -21.72
C GLN A 179 16.02 1.66 -20.92
N TYR A 180 17.22 2.00 -21.42
CA TYR A 180 18.13 2.94 -20.77
C TYR A 180 17.53 4.35 -20.70
N PHE A 181 16.91 4.83 -21.79
CA PHE A 181 16.17 6.10 -21.81
C PHE A 181 15.08 6.18 -20.73
N LEU A 182 14.25 5.13 -20.59
CA LEU A 182 13.19 5.05 -19.58
C LEU A 182 13.71 4.98 -18.14
N ASN A 183 14.91 4.41 -17.94
CA ASN A 183 15.62 4.44 -16.66
C ASN A 183 16.38 5.78 -16.43
N GLY A 184 16.33 6.72 -17.37
CA GLY A 184 17.04 8.00 -17.40
C GLY A 184 16.30 9.18 -16.74
N GLY A 185 15.42 8.92 -15.77
CA GLY A 185 14.66 9.91 -15.01
C GLY A 185 13.14 9.83 -15.21
N LYS A 186 12.40 10.84 -14.76
CA LYS A 186 10.94 10.91 -14.93
C LYS A 186 10.58 11.24 -16.39
N TRP A 187 10.08 10.25 -17.12
CA TRP A 187 9.62 10.43 -18.50
C TRP A 187 8.25 11.14 -18.54
N LYS A 188 8.21 12.37 -19.06
CA LYS A 188 6.99 13.15 -19.27
C LYS A 188 6.32 12.81 -20.62
N ALA A 189 5.89 11.55 -20.78
CA ALA A 189 5.17 11.12 -21.97
C ALA A 189 3.84 11.89 -22.15
N VAL A 190 3.46 12.24 -23.39
CA VAL A 190 2.06 12.59 -23.69
C VAL A 190 1.23 11.30 -23.58
N PRO A 191 0.31 11.13 -22.61
CA PRO A 191 -0.26 9.82 -22.30
C PRO A 191 -0.96 9.13 -23.48
N ASN A 192 -1.61 9.91 -24.35
CA ASN A 192 -2.42 9.38 -25.44
C ASN A 192 -1.69 9.26 -26.79
N GLN A 193 -0.43 9.68 -26.88
CA GLN A 193 0.37 9.60 -28.12
C GLN A 193 1.65 8.79 -27.90
N ASP A 194 2.58 9.28 -27.06
CA ASP A 194 3.87 8.64 -26.83
C ASP A 194 3.74 7.28 -26.13
N LEU A 195 3.07 7.27 -24.98
CA LEU A 195 2.90 6.07 -24.17
C LEU A 195 2.07 5.01 -24.90
N GLY A 196 0.95 5.41 -25.51
CA GLY A 196 0.10 4.53 -26.31
C GLY A 196 0.84 3.88 -27.49
N THR A 197 1.69 4.64 -28.18
CA THR A 197 2.52 4.13 -29.30
C THR A 197 3.60 3.18 -28.80
N LEU A 198 4.33 3.54 -27.75
CA LEU A 198 5.38 2.70 -27.16
C LEU A 198 4.80 1.38 -26.64
N LEU A 199 3.67 1.41 -25.93
CA LEU A 199 3.00 0.21 -25.43
C LEU A 199 2.51 -0.70 -26.57
N ALA A 200 2.03 -0.14 -27.69
CA ALA A 200 1.66 -0.92 -28.87
C ALA A 200 2.87 -1.65 -29.49
N ILE A 201 3.99 -0.94 -29.65
CA ILE A 201 5.25 -1.48 -30.17
C ILE A 201 5.79 -2.58 -29.26
N LEU A 202 5.82 -2.35 -27.95
CA LEU A 202 6.29 -3.34 -26.97
C LEU A 202 5.39 -4.57 -26.97
N LYS A 203 4.06 -4.39 -26.98
CA LYS A 203 3.11 -5.50 -27.11
C LYS A 203 3.38 -6.33 -28.36
N ARG A 204 3.61 -5.71 -29.52
CA ARG A 204 4.01 -6.41 -30.77
C ARG A 204 5.32 -7.18 -30.61
N LEU A 205 6.36 -6.53 -30.08
CA LEU A 205 7.71 -7.12 -29.98
C LEU A 205 7.81 -8.21 -28.90
N MET A 206 6.95 -8.19 -27.89
CA MET A 206 6.83 -9.25 -26.87
C MET A 206 6.33 -10.59 -27.44
N PHE A 207 5.73 -10.62 -28.63
CA PHE A 207 5.35 -11.85 -29.35
C PHE A 207 6.21 -12.13 -30.59
N TYR A 208 7.31 -11.39 -30.78
CA TYR A 208 8.12 -11.46 -31.99
C TYR A 208 8.71 -12.87 -32.24
N GLY A 209 8.38 -13.45 -33.39
CA GLY A 209 8.83 -14.79 -33.78
C GLY A 209 8.28 -15.94 -32.93
N LEU A 210 7.16 -15.76 -32.23
CA LEU A 210 6.52 -16.84 -31.48
C LEU A 210 5.62 -17.69 -32.42
N PRO A 211 5.84 -19.02 -32.54
CA PRO A 211 5.11 -19.85 -33.51
C PRO A 211 3.59 -19.85 -33.29
N GLY A 212 2.83 -19.90 -34.38
CA GLY A 212 1.36 -19.98 -34.35
C GLY A 212 0.64 -18.68 -33.96
N ILE A 213 1.36 -17.55 -33.86
CA ILE A 213 0.76 -16.24 -33.56
C ILE A 213 1.01 -15.26 -34.73
N SER A 214 -0.04 -14.93 -35.46
CA SER A 214 -0.04 -13.75 -36.34
C SER A 214 -0.41 -12.52 -35.52
N VAL A 215 0.41 -11.46 -35.58
CA VAL A 215 0.32 -10.28 -34.71
C VAL A 215 -0.10 -9.06 -35.54
N GLU A 216 -1.38 -8.99 -35.90
CA GLU A 216 -2.00 -7.71 -36.28
C GLU A 216 -2.29 -6.93 -35.00
N MET A 217 -1.63 -5.78 -34.85
CA MET A 217 -1.76 -4.90 -33.68
C MET A 217 -2.01 -3.46 -34.13
N PRO A 218 -2.83 -2.68 -33.40
CA PRO A 218 -3.00 -1.26 -33.66
C PRO A 218 -1.67 -0.51 -33.46
N GLN A 219 -1.45 0.56 -34.22
CA GLN A 219 -0.23 1.38 -34.11
C GLN A 219 -0.11 2.13 -32.78
N VAL A 220 -1.25 2.37 -32.12
CA VAL A 220 -1.37 3.10 -30.85
C VAL A 220 -2.38 2.36 -29.98
N LEU A 221 -2.04 2.07 -28.73
CA LEU A 221 -3.01 1.67 -27.71
C LEU A 221 -3.59 2.92 -27.04
N TYR A 222 -4.89 2.89 -26.72
CA TYR A 222 -5.56 3.95 -26.00
C TYR A 222 -5.98 3.47 -24.60
N PRO A 223 -5.94 4.32 -23.56
CA PRO A 223 -6.39 3.95 -22.24
C PRO A 223 -7.91 3.84 -22.20
N ALA A 224 -8.42 2.82 -21.51
CA ALA A 224 -9.83 2.74 -21.14
C ALA A 224 -10.19 3.88 -20.17
N PRO A 225 -11.37 4.51 -20.30
CA PRO A 225 -11.83 5.54 -19.37
C PRO A 225 -12.11 4.93 -18.00
N LEU A 226 -11.20 5.13 -17.05
CA LEU A 226 -11.38 4.70 -15.66
C LEU A 226 -12.22 5.72 -14.88
N PRO A 227 -13.10 5.26 -13.96
CA PRO A 227 -13.66 6.12 -12.92
C PRO A 227 -12.53 6.81 -12.16
N GLN A 228 -12.65 8.12 -11.93
CA GLN A 228 -11.58 8.89 -11.31
C GLN A 228 -11.44 8.52 -9.83
N TYR A 229 -10.33 7.87 -9.50
CA TYR A 229 -9.96 7.60 -8.11
C TYR A 229 -9.33 8.86 -7.52
N GLU A 230 -10.04 9.55 -6.62
CA GLU A 230 -9.46 10.65 -5.86
C GLU A 230 -8.51 10.10 -4.80
N THR A 231 -7.24 10.44 -4.94
CA THR A 231 -6.23 10.33 -3.89
C THR A 231 -5.97 11.75 -3.43
N VAL A 232 -6.38 12.10 -2.21
CA VAL A 232 -6.10 13.42 -1.63
C VAL A 232 -4.59 13.59 -1.52
N PRO A 233 -3.96 14.48 -2.31
CA PRO A 233 -2.54 14.76 -2.17
C PRO A 233 -2.34 15.71 -0.98
N ALA A 234 -1.27 15.52 -0.21
CA ALA A 234 -0.86 16.55 0.74
C ALA A 234 -0.51 17.83 -0.03
N ALA A 235 -1.34 18.86 0.11
CA ALA A 235 -1.21 20.09 -0.67
C ALA A 235 0.08 20.84 -0.33
N LYS A 236 0.81 21.28 -1.36
CA LYS A 236 1.76 22.38 -1.24
C LYS A 236 1.01 23.70 -1.48
N PRO A 237 1.32 24.77 -0.75
CA PRO A 237 0.71 26.08 -1.00
C PRO A 237 1.33 26.74 -2.24
N GLU A 238 0.49 27.22 -3.14
CA GLU A 238 0.83 28.26 -4.12
C GLU A 238 -0.25 29.35 -4.14
N PRO A 239 0.06 30.58 -4.56
CA PRO A 239 -0.72 31.77 -4.18
C PRO A 239 -1.92 32.06 -5.08
N SER A 240 -2.90 32.76 -4.51
CA SER A 240 -4.10 33.28 -5.16
C SER A 240 -3.83 34.38 -6.19
N GLN A 241 -4.55 34.35 -7.33
CA GLN A 241 -4.92 35.54 -8.10
C GLN A 241 -6.36 35.46 -8.61
N ASP A 242 -6.99 36.63 -8.78
CA ASP A 242 -8.45 36.83 -8.81
C ASP A 242 -9.12 36.80 -10.20
N SER A 243 -10.39 36.35 -10.21
CA SER A 243 -11.49 36.82 -11.09
C SER A 243 -11.39 36.52 -12.62
N THR A 244 -12.44 36.49 -13.45
CA THR A 244 -13.85 36.92 -13.34
C THR A 244 -14.85 35.96 -14.03
N ALA A 245 -16.08 35.91 -13.49
CA ALA A 245 -17.40 35.52 -14.04
C ALA A 245 -17.58 35.10 -15.53
N GLN A 246 -18.43 34.08 -15.77
CA GLN A 246 -19.83 34.26 -16.26
C GLN A 246 -20.69 32.97 -16.25
N LYS A 247 -22.00 33.11 -15.97
CA LYS A 247 -23.02 32.04 -16.00
C LYS A 247 -23.62 31.86 -17.41
N LYS A 248 -24.05 30.64 -17.79
CA LYS A 248 -25.49 30.28 -17.98
C LYS A 248 -25.81 28.95 -18.73
N THR A 249 -26.71 28.17 -18.10
CA THR A 249 -27.86 27.41 -18.66
C THR A 249 -27.71 26.15 -19.52
N ALA A 250 -28.65 25.22 -19.28
CA ALA A 250 -28.82 23.91 -19.91
C ALA A 250 -29.54 23.94 -21.27
N GLY A 251 -29.49 22.83 -22.02
CA GLY A 251 -30.25 22.66 -23.26
C GLY A 251 -30.21 21.25 -23.86
N ASN A 252 -31.19 20.40 -23.50
CA ASN A 252 -31.37 19.06 -24.05
C ASN A 252 -32.11 19.13 -25.42
N LYS A 253 -31.60 18.53 -26.51
CA LYS A 253 -32.39 18.32 -27.75
C LYS A 253 -31.84 17.26 -28.71
N LYS A 254 -32.66 16.22 -28.97
CA LYS A 254 -32.53 15.30 -30.11
C LYS A 254 -32.64 16.05 -31.45
N ARG A 255 -31.93 15.59 -32.49
CA ARG A 255 -32.41 15.69 -33.88
C ARG A 255 -32.05 14.43 -34.69
N ARG A 256 -32.86 14.13 -35.70
CA ARG A 256 -33.01 12.82 -36.35
C ARG A 256 -32.68 12.88 -37.85
N SER A 257 -32.41 11.71 -38.43
CA SER A 257 -32.72 11.26 -39.81
C SER A 257 -32.00 11.85 -41.05
N ARG A 258 -31.41 10.93 -41.83
CA ARG A 258 -31.70 10.61 -43.26
C ARG A 258 -30.94 9.31 -43.60
N GLY A 259 -31.45 8.29 -44.30
CA GLY A 259 -32.82 8.02 -44.77
C GLY A 259 -32.93 7.78 -46.28
N LYS A 260 -32.66 6.54 -46.76
CA LYS A 260 -33.03 5.88 -48.04
C LYS A 260 -32.19 4.59 -48.20
N GLY A 261 -32.67 3.41 -48.59
CA GLY A 261 -34.04 2.88 -48.68
C GLY A 261 -34.38 2.17 -50.01
N LYS A 262 -34.75 0.86 -49.92
CA LYS A 262 -35.33 -0.08 -50.93
C LYS A 262 -34.31 -1.03 -51.62
N LYS A 263 -34.65 -2.29 -51.98
CA LYS A 263 -35.92 -3.08 -51.85
C LYS A 263 -35.62 -4.61 -51.91
N ALA A 264 -36.56 -5.43 -51.40
CA ALA A 264 -36.99 -6.82 -51.74
C ALA A 264 -36.05 -7.79 -52.54
N GLY A 265 -36.11 -9.12 -52.40
CA GLY A 265 -37.03 -10.02 -51.65
C GLY A 265 -37.11 -11.42 -52.33
N ALA A 266 -37.83 -12.38 -51.73
CA ALA A 266 -37.99 -13.81 -52.13
C ALA A 266 -36.72 -14.67 -51.91
N GLU A 267 -36.69 -15.71 -51.05
CA GLU A 267 -37.45 -17.00 -50.96
C GLU A 267 -36.77 -18.17 -51.72
N GLY A 268 -36.67 -19.33 -51.08
CA GLY A 268 -36.16 -20.59 -51.67
C GLY A 268 -35.40 -21.47 -50.68
N LYS A 269 -35.74 -22.77 -50.60
CA LYS A 269 -35.26 -23.76 -49.62
C LYS A 269 -35.19 -25.15 -50.27
N LYS A 270 -34.13 -25.94 -49.96
CA LYS A 270 -33.89 -27.41 -50.13
C LYS A 270 -32.39 -27.65 -50.42
N ASP A 271 -31.73 -28.80 -50.28
CA ASP A 271 -31.78 -30.08 -49.50
C ASP A 271 -30.84 -31.06 -50.29
N GLY A 272 -30.21 -32.07 -49.64
CA GLY A 272 -29.34 -33.12 -50.25
C GLY A 272 -27.84 -33.02 -49.85
N GLU A 273 -27.15 -34.02 -49.26
CA GLU A 273 -26.77 -35.40 -49.72
C GLU A 273 -25.56 -35.39 -50.71
N GLU A 274 -24.58 -36.32 -50.80
CA GLU A 274 -24.06 -37.47 -49.99
C GLU A 274 -22.68 -37.95 -50.59
N GLY A 275 -22.01 -38.99 -50.02
CA GLY A 275 -20.89 -39.78 -50.64
C GLY A 275 -19.46 -39.53 -50.08
N GLU A 276 -18.73 -40.47 -49.44
CA GLU A 276 -18.03 -41.71 -49.91
C GLU A 276 -16.84 -41.43 -50.89
N GLY A 277 -15.63 -42.03 -50.89
CA GLY A 277 -14.84 -43.02 -50.10
C GLY A 277 -13.49 -43.25 -50.85
N ASP A 278 -12.52 -44.13 -50.53
CA ASP A 278 -12.03 -44.86 -49.33
C ASP A 278 -10.65 -45.53 -49.70
N HIS A 279 -9.99 -46.21 -48.74
CA HIS A 279 -9.11 -47.40 -48.86
C HIS A 279 -7.56 -47.35 -49.06
N ILE A 280 -6.86 -47.87 -48.01
CA ILE A 280 -5.88 -49.00 -47.98
C ILE A 280 -4.45 -48.88 -48.59
N SER A 281 -3.40 -48.93 -47.74
CA SER A 281 -2.46 -50.09 -47.55
C SER A 281 -1.13 -49.76 -46.82
N GLY A 282 -0.61 -50.73 -46.03
CA GLY A 282 0.78 -50.76 -45.50
C GLY A 282 1.73 -51.58 -46.41
N PRO A 283 2.90 -52.10 -45.96
CA PRO A 283 3.12 -52.74 -44.64
C PRO A 283 4.51 -52.52 -43.95
N LEU A 284 4.71 -53.18 -42.80
CA LEU A 284 5.96 -53.21 -42.01
C LEU A 284 6.99 -54.26 -42.51
N LYS A 285 8.27 -54.14 -42.07
CA LYS A 285 9.02 -55.25 -41.41
C LYS A 285 10.38 -54.85 -40.77
N THR A 286 10.59 -55.35 -39.53
CA THR A 286 11.81 -55.94 -38.88
C THR A 286 13.22 -55.70 -39.48
N GLY A 287 14.33 -55.60 -38.72
CA GLY A 287 14.60 -55.76 -37.27
C GLY A 287 16.08 -56.16 -36.99
N ALA A 288 16.54 -56.13 -35.72
CA ALA A 288 17.91 -56.44 -35.22
C ALA A 288 19.07 -55.52 -35.71
N GLY A 289 20.22 -55.38 -35.03
CA GLY A 289 20.70 -55.89 -33.73
C GLY A 289 22.24 -56.11 -33.73
N GLY A 290 22.96 -55.65 -32.70
CA GLY A 290 24.45 -55.72 -32.58
C GLY A 290 25.09 -54.33 -32.45
N VAL A 291 25.72 -53.86 -31.37
CA VAL A 291 26.66 -54.40 -30.35
C VAL A 291 28.14 -54.09 -30.66
N ASP A 292 28.73 -53.31 -29.75
CA ASP A 292 30.13 -53.19 -29.33
C ASP A 292 31.24 -52.38 -30.06
N GLN A 293 31.74 -51.42 -29.26
CA GLN A 293 33.14 -51.20 -28.86
C GLN A 293 34.18 -50.51 -29.77
N SER A 294 34.53 -49.30 -29.29
CA SER A 294 35.90 -48.87 -28.97
C SER A 294 36.84 -48.39 -30.09
N GLY A 295 37.85 -47.61 -29.69
CA GLY A 295 39.01 -47.26 -30.53
C GLY A 295 39.24 -45.76 -30.70
N TRP A 296 39.96 -45.13 -29.76
CA TRP A 296 40.64 -43.86 -30.03
C TRP A 296 41.77 -44.07 -31.05
N SER A 297 42.01 -43.11 -31.95
CA SER A 297 43.36 -42.71 -32.38
C SER A 297 43.39 -41.41 -33.18
N HIS A 298 44.45 -40.64 -32.99
CA HIS A 298 44.79 -39.43 -33.75
C HIS A 298 45.31 -39.75 -35.16
N GLY A 299 45.17 -38.80 -36.09
CA GLY A 299 46.34 -38.38 -36.90
C GLY A 299 46.20 -38.30 -38.42
N SER A 300 46.16 -37.04 -38.90
CA SER A 300 46.94 -36.54 -40.06
C SER A 300 46.52 -36.86 -41.51
N GLN A 301 46.73 -35.85 -42.37
CA GLN A 301 46.77 -35.83 -43.85
C GLN A 301 45.47 -36.21 -44.60
N SER A 302 44.79 -35.30 -45.31
CA SER A 302 45.22 -34.45 -46.44
C SER A 302 45.44 -35.22 -47.74
N THR A 303 44.40 -35.21 -48.58
CA THR A 303 44.50 -35.42 -50.04
C THR A 303 43.60 -34.39 -50.74
N SER A 304 44.21 -33.61 -51.64
CA SER A 304 43.57 -32.52 -52.38
C SER A 304 42.95 -33.00 -53.69
N VAL A 305 41.75 -32.50 -54.02
CA VAL A 305 41.22 -32.53 -55.40
C VAL A 305 40.70 -31.13 -55.77
N THR A 306 41.43 -30.49 -56.68
CA THR A 306 41.07 -29.33 -57.53
C THR A 306 39.84 -29.65 -58.40
N SER A 307 38.97 -28.75 -58.89
CA SER A 307 38.81 -27.29 -58.97
C SER A 307 37.47 -27.06 -59.77
N PRO A 308 37.11 -25.88 -60.33
CA PRO A 308 37.19 -24.49 -59.87
C PRO A 308 35.79 -23.80 -59.85
N SER A 309 35.67 -22.64 -59.19
CA SER A 309 34.87 -21.50 -59.68
C SER A 309 35.26 -20.22 -58.93
N GLY A 310 35.33 -19.09 -59.63
CA GLY A 310 35.99 -17.89 -59.14
C GLY A 310 35.18 -17.08 -58.14
N ALA A 311 35.80 -16.74 -57.01
CA ALA A 311 35.45 -15.60 -56.17
C ALA A 311 36.73 -14.98 -55.60
N THR A 312 36.82 -13.65 -55.59
CA THR A 312 37.97 -12.90 -55.07
C THR A 312 38.13 -13.08 -53.56
N PRO A 313 39.35 -13.31 -53.03
CA PRO A 313 39.54 -13.51 -51.60
C PRO A 313 39.46 -12.17 -50.84
N GLN A 314 38.33 -11.94 -50.16
CA GLN A 314 38.23 -10.85 -49.18
C GLN A 314 38.93 -11.27 -47.87
N LEU A 315 39.96 -10.52 -47.49
CA LEU A 315 40.71 -10.69 -46.25
C LEU A 315 39.91 -10.17 -45.03
N TYR A 316 39.07 -11.03 -44.43
CA TYR A 316 38.38 -10.73 -43.17
C TYR A 316 39.05 -11.44 -41.96
N PRO A 317 39.51 -10.72 -40.92
CA PRO A 317 40.13 -11.33 -39.74
C PRO A 317 39.13 -12.08 -38.82
N SER A 318 39.57 -13.22 -38.28
CA SER A 318 38.76 -14.18 -37.49
C SER A 318 38.28 -13.69 -36.11
N TRP A 319 38.55 -12.44 -35.71
CA TRP A 319 38.37 -11.96 -34.34
C TRP A 319 37.01 -11.30 -34.03
N LYS A 320 36.07 -11.23 -34.99
CA LYS A 320 34.67 -10.79 -34.74
C LYS A 320 33.84 -11.77 -33.88
N LYS A 321 34.42 -12.90 -33.41
CA LYS A 321 33.78 -13.82 -32.44
C LYS A 321 33.95 -13.34 -30.99
N GLY A 322 33.07 -12.43 -30.56
CA GLY A 322 32.79 -12.22 -29.14
C GLY A 322 31.83 -13.30 -28.62
N SER A 323 32.24 -14.05 -27.59
CA SER A 323 31.55 -15.19 -26.96
C SER A 323 31.31 -16.41 -27.86
N SER A 324 31.91 -17.55 -27.48
CA SER A 324 31.72 -18.83 -28.14
C SER A 324 30.67 -19.68 -27.42
N ASP A 325 29.39 -19.51 -27.78
CA ASP A 325 28.31 -20.44 -27.40
C ASP A 325 28.38 -21.67 -28.35
N SER A 326 29.20 -22.67 -28.01
CA SER A 326 29.40 -23.88 -28.81
C SER A 326 28.38 -24.98 -28.49
N GLU A 327 27.10 -24.74 -28.85
CA GLU A 327 25.99 -25.69 -28.65
C GLU A 327 25.38 -26.25 -29.96
N PHE A 328 25.94 -25.92 -31.13
CA PHE A 328 25.34 -26.25 -32.43
C PHE A 328 26.27 -27.11 -33.29
N SER A 329 26.01 -28.43 -33.30
CA SER A 329 26.79 -29.43 -34.05
C SER A 329 26.09 -29.96 -35.32
N ASP A 330 24.89 -29.47 -35.64
CA ASP A 330 24.14 -29.82 -36.87
C ASP A 330 24.00 -28.61 -37.81
N PRO A 331 24.33 -28.74 -39.11
CA PRO A 331 24.39 -27.60 -40.03
C PRO A 331 23.02 -26.96 -40.34
N GLU A 332 21.94 -27.74 -40.40
CA GLU A 332 20.59 -27.21 -40.68
C GLU A 332 19.81 -26.89 -39.39
N GLY A 333 19.90 -27.74 -38.37
CA GLY A 333 19.30 -27.51 -37.05
C GLY A 333 19.87 -26.29 -36.32
N GLY A 334 21.16 -26.01 -36.52
CA GLY A 334 21.88 -24.89 -35.90
C GLY A 334 21.36 -23.50 -36.30
N MET A 335 20.99 -23.29 -37.57
CA MET A 335 20.55 -21.96 -38.01
C MET A 335 19.13 -21.62 -37.51
N GLN A 336 18.20 -22.58 -37.55
CA GLN A 336 16.83 -22.37 -37.05
C GLN A 336 16.76 -22.24 -35.50
N SER A 337 17.62 -22.96 -34.77
CA SER A 337 17.73 -22.84 -33.31
C SER A 337 18.39 -21.50 -32.92
N LYS A 338 19.44 -21.08 -33.63
CA LYS A 338 20.02 -19.74 -33.52
C LYS A 338 18.99 -18.64 -33.78
N LEU A 339 18.19 -18.73 -34.84
CA LEU A 339 17.12 -17.74 -35.10
C LEU A 339 16.11 -17.67 -33.94
N ARG A 340 15.63 -18.83 -33.44
CA ARG A 340 14.74 -18.90 -32.28
C ARG A 340 15.33 -18.25 -31.02
N LEU A 341 16.64 -18.42 -30.78
CA LEU A 341 17.37 -17.76 -29.69
C LEU A 341 17.38 -16.24 -29.83
N TYR A 342 17.69 -15.71 -31.02
CA TYR A 342 17.72 -14.26 -31.26
C TYR A 342 16.31 -13.63 -31.18
N GLN A 343 15.28 -14.33 -31.68
CA GLN A 343 13.88 -13.92 -31.50
C GLN A 343 13.47 -13.90 -30.01
N ALA A 344 13.87 -14.90 -29.22
CA ALA A 344 13.64 -14.91 -27.77
C ALA A 344 14.36 -13.75 -27.06
N ARG A 345 15.57 -13.37 -27.48
CA ARG A 345 16.27 -12.19 -26.95
C ARG A 345 15.55 -10.87 -27.29
N VAL A 346 14.91 -10.75 -28.47
CA VAL A 346 14.02 -9.61 -28.80
C VAL A 346 12.83 -9.56 -27.84
N ARG A 347 12.11 -10.67 -27.65
CA ARG A 347 10.95 -10.74 -26.71
C ARG A 347 11.36 -10.40 -25.27
N GLN A 348 12.49 -10.93 -24.81
CA GLN A 348 13.07 -10.61 -23.50
C GLN A 348 13.40 -9.12 -23.36
N SER A 349 14.02 -8.51 -24.37
CA SER A 349 14.37 -7.09 -24.37
C SER A 349 13.12 -6.19 -24.37
N ALA A 350 12.05 -6.61 -25.06
CA ALA A 350 10.77 -5.91 -25.08
C ALA A 350 10.09 -5.94 -23.70
N LEU A 351 10.10 -7.09 -23.02
CA LEU A 351 9.63 -7.23 -21.64
C LEU A 351 10.43 -6.39 -20.65
N GLN A 352 11.76 -6.35 -20.78
CA GLN A 352 12.62 -5.51 -19.94
C GLN A 352 12.39 -4.01 -20.17
N CYS A 353 12.14 -3.60 -21.41
CA CYS A 353 11.72 -2.25 -21.74
C CYS A 353 10.32 -1.92 -21.17
N PHE A 354 9.36 -2.85 -21.23
CA PHE A 354 8.04 -2.65 -20.63
C PHE A 354 8.11 -2.56 -19.11
N LEU A 355 8.96 -3.35 -18.44
CA LEU A 355 9.22 -3.22 -17.01
C LEU A 355 9.80 -1.84 -16.65
N ALA A 356 10.62 -1.24 -17.52
CA ALA A 356 11.10 0.14 -17.33
C ALA A 356 9.95 1.16 -17.45
N VAL A 357 9.05 1.00 -18.43
CA VAL A 357 7.82 1.83 -18.53
C VAL A 357 6.98 1.73 -17.25
N VAL A 358 6.77 0.53 -16.71
CA VAL A 358 5.99 0.32 -15.47
C VAL A 358 6.62 0.99 -14.25
N LYS A 359 7.95 1.15 -14.24
CA LYS A 359 8.68 1.82 -13.14
C LYS A 359 8.73 3.34 -13.28
N CYS A 360 8.74 3.89 -14.50
CA CYS A 360 8.88 5.33 -14.72
C CYS A 360 7.55 6.09 -14.93
N VAL A 361 6.45 5.39 -15.26
CA VAL A 361 5.11 5.98 -15.46
C VAL A 361 4.23 5.78 -14.23
N GLU A 362 3.38 6.77 -13.93
CA GLU A 362 2.42 6.69 -12.82
C GLU A 362 1.43 5.52 -13.00
N LYS A 363 1.30 4.68 -11.98
CA LYS A 363 0.47 3.47 -12.02
C LYS A 363 -1.00 3.75 -12.40
N ARG A 364 -1.56 4.89 -11.97
CA ARG A 364 -2.92 5.35 -12.34
C ARG A 364 -3.12 5.47 -13.86
N ILE A 365 -2.10 5.90 -14.60
CA ILE A 365 -2.14 6.00 -16.07
C ILE A 365 -2.06 4.60 -16.68
N LEU A 366 -1.15 3.77 -16.19
CA LEU A 366 -0.94 2.39 -16.66
C LEU A 366 -2.18 1.50 -16.48
N TYR A 367 -2.97 1.71 -15.42
CA TYR A 367 -4.22 0.98 -15.21
C TYR A 367 -5.26 1.24 -16.31
N GLY A 368 -5.21 2.39 -17.01
CA GLY A 368 -6.02 2.61 -18.21
C GLY A 368 -5.71 1.61 -19.33
N TYR A 369 -4.50 1.07 -19.37
CA TYR A 369 -4.06 0.06 -20.34
C TYR A 369 -4.25 -1.38 -19.88
N TRP A 370 -4.84 -1.61 -18.71
CA TRP A 370 -4.95 -2.94 -18.07
C TRP A 370 -5.47 -4.03 -19.00
N SER A 371 -6.62 -3.81 -19.65
CA SER A 371 -7.25 -4.76 -20.58
C SER A 371 -6.43 -5.05 -21.85
N SER A 372 -5.42 -4.23 -22.15
CA SER A 372 -4.48 -4.52 -23.24
C SER A 372 -3.41 -5.55 -22.87
N PHE A 373 -3.16 -5.79 -21.58
CA PHE A 373 -2.06 -6.64 -21.10
C PHE A 373 -2.50 -7.76 -20.15
N VAL A 374 -3.71 -7.66 -19.58
CA VAL A 374 -4.36 -8.64 -18.71
C VAL A 374 -5.71 -9.02 -19.33
N PRO A 375 -6.05 -10.31 -19.45
CA PRO A 375 -7.34 -10.77 -19.96
C PRO A 375 -8.45 -10.58 -18.93
N ASP A 376 -9.66 -10.31 -19.39
CA ASP A 376 -10.87 -10.09 -18.60
C ASP A 376 -11.91 -11.23 -18.71
N ALA A 377 -11.82 -12.08 -19.72
CA ALA A 377 -12.68 -13.26 -19.88
C ALA A 377 -11.92 -14.46 -20.52
N PRO A 378 -12.32 -15.71 -20.23
CA PRO A 378 -11.89 -16.86 -21.02
C PRO A 378 -12.42 -16.70 -22.45
N GLY A 379 -11.53 -16.81 -23.45
CA GLY A 379 -11.87 -16.56 -24.86
C GLY A 379 -12.89 -17.58 -25.40
N ILE A 380 -14.14 -17.17 -25.52
CA ILE A 380 -15.21 -17.95 -26.16
C ILE A 380 -15.41 -17.42 -27.59
N GLY A 381 -15.10 -18.24 -28.59
CA GLY A 381 -15.46 -17.97 -29.99
C GLY A 381 -14.57 -16.99 -30.79
N GLY A 382 -13.40 -16.60 -30.27
CA GLY A 382 -12.45 -15.72 -30.97
C GLY A 382 -10.99 -16.12 -30.73
N PRO A 383 -10.03 -15.53 -31.48
CA PRO A 383 -8.60 -15.76 -31.24
C PRO A 383 -8.22 -15.33 -29.81
N PRO A 384 -7.38 -16.10 -29.09
CA PRO A 384 -7.10 -15.85 -27.68
C PRO A 384 -6.37 -14.51 -27.51
N PRO A 385 -6.75 -13.70 -26.50
CA PRO A 385 -6.15 -12.38 -26.29
C PRO A 385 -4.65 -12.50 -26.02
N LEU A 386 -3.85 -11.71 -26.75
CA LEU A 386 -2.40 -11.66 -26.59
C LEU A 386 -2.05 -10.77 -25.40
N THR A 387 -1.68 -11.41 -24.28
CA THR A 387 -1.50 -10.81 -22.95
C THR A 387 -0.20 -11.29 -22.28
N LEU A 388 0.18 -10.69 -21.15
CA LEU A 388 1.35 -11.14 -20.36
C LEU A 388 1.21 -12.62 -19.95
N LEU A 389 0.00 -13.08 -19.64
CA LEU A 389 -0.29 -14.47 -19.29
C LEU A 389 -0.11 -15.41 -20.48
N THR A 390 -0.40 -14.97 -21.70
CA THR A 390 -0.14 -15.75 -22.93
C THR A 390 1.35 -16.07 -23.08
N ILE A 391 2.23 -15.12 -22.78
CA ILE A 391 3.69 -15.32 -22.80
C ILE A 391 4.11 -16.24 -21.65
N ALA A 392 3.61 -15.98 -20.44
CA ALA A 392 3.93 -16.77 -19.24
C ALA A 392 3.52 -18.25 -19.35
N LEU A 393 2.49 -18.56 -20.16
CA LEU A 393 2.01 -19.94 -20.39
C LEU A 393 2.59 -20.61 -21.64
N LYS A 394 3.01 -19.85 -22.67
CA LYS A 394 3.30 -20.41 -24.01
C LYS A 394 4.70 -20.12 -24.57
N ASP A 395 5.49 -19.22 -23.98
CA ASP A 395 6.83 -18.96 -24.54
C ASP A 395 7.78 -20.14 -24.25
N PRO A 396 8.51 -20.67 -25.25
CA PRO A 396 9.45 -21.76 -25.02
C PRO A 396 10.61 -21.36 -24.11
N SER A 397 11.00 -20.09 -24.05
CA SER A 397 12.14 -19.61 -23.24
C SER A 397 11.72 -19.30 -21.79
N PRO A 398 12.28 -19.99 -20.77
CA PRO A 398 11.99 -19.67 -19.37
C PRO A 398 12.33 -18.23 -18.99
N LYS A 399 13.37 -17.65 -19.61
CA LYS A 399 13.78 -16.25 -19.40
C LYS A 399 12.73 -15.24 -19.89
N VAL A 400 12.01 -15.57 -20.98
CA VAL A 400 10.92 -14.73 -21.51
C VAL A 400 9.66 -14.90 -20.65
N ARG A 401 9.32 -16.13 -20.23
CA ARG A 401 8.23 -16.37 -19.26
C ARG A 401 8.44 -15.61 -17.95
N ALA A 402 9.64 -15.69 -17.38
CA ALA A 402 10.03 -14.95 -16.18
C ALA A 402 9.93 -13.42 -16.36
N GLY A 403 10.38 -12.88 -17.50
CA GLY A 403 10.24 -11.45 -17.82
C GLY A 403 8.78 -10.99 -17.86
N SER A 404 7.87 -11.82 -18.37
CA SER A 404 6.43 -11.51 -18.40
C SER A 404 5.83 -11.45 -16.99
N LEU A 405 6.19 -12.41 -16.14
CA LEU A 405 5.77 -12.46 -14.75
C LEU A 405 6.34 -11.30 -13.91
N GLN A 406 7.55 -10.82 -14.23
CA GLN A 406 8.13 -9.63 -13.59
C GLN A 406 7.36 -8.35 -13.95
N VAL A 407 6.98 -8.17 -15.21
CA VAL A 407 6.12 -7.05 -15.63
C VAL A 407 4.76 -7.12 -14.93
N LEU A 408 4.12 -8.30 -14.93
CA LEU A 408 2.82 -8.50 -14.28
C LEU A 408 2.89 -8.26 -12.77
N SER A 409 3.96 -8.72 -12.12
CA SER A 409 4.22 -8.45 -10.69
C SER A 409 4.33 -6.95 -10.40
N ALA A 410 5.05 -6.19 -11.23
CA ALA A 410 5.22 -4.74 -11.05
C ALA A 410 3.91 -3.94 -11.30
N LEU A 411 3.01 -4.47 -12.15
CA LEU A 411 1.66 -3.93 -12.34
C LEU A 411 0.71 -4.24 -11.15
N LEU A 412 0.90 -5.39 -10.49
CA LEU A 412 0.10 -5.81 -9.32
C LEU A 412 0.60 -5.18 -8.01
N GLU A 413 1.90 -4.94 -7.88
CA GLU A 413 2.52 -4.31 -6.70
C GLU A 413 1.87 -2.94 -6.41
N GLY A 414 1.28 -2.77 -5.22
CA GLY A 414 0.59 -1.53 -4.86
C GLY A 414 -0.70 -1.23 -5.64
N SER A 415 -1.30 -2.23 -6.30
CA SER A 415 -2.55 -2.07 -7.06
C SER A 415 -3.83 -2.11 -6.20
N ARG A 416 -3.72 -2.28 -4.87
CA ARG A 416 -4.85 -2.44 -3.94
C ARG A 416 -5.99 -1.44 -4.13
N GLN A 417 -5.69 -0.15 -4.33
CA GLN A 417 -6.70 0.90 -4.59
C GLN A 417 -7.43 0.71 -5.94
N PHE A 418 -6.73 0.22 -6.95
CA PHE A 418 -7.32 -0.09 -8.25
C PHE A 418 -8.15 -1.37 -8.18
N LEU A 419 -7.60 -2.44 -7.60
CA LEU A 419 -8.26 -3.74 -7.48
C LEU A 419 -9.39 -3.77 -6.43
N SER A 420 -9.45 -2.86 -5.45
CA SER A 420 -10.55 -2.79 -4.47
C SER A 420 -11.92 -2.53 -5.10
N ASN A 421 -11.95 -2.08 -6.36
CA ASN A 421 -13.16 -1.89 -7.15
C ASN A 421 -13.69 -3.19 -7.77
N ALA A 422 -12.94 -4.29 -7.72
CA ALA A 422 -13.40 -5.59 -8.20
C ALA A 422 -14.53 -6.12 -7.31
N GLU A 423 -15.66 -6.47 -7.93
CA GLU A 423 -16.84 -6.96 -7.23
C GLU A 423 -17.64 -7.91 -8.11
N ASP A 424 -18.13 -9.00 -7.52
CA ASP A 424 -19.02 -9.93 -8.22
C ASP A 424 -20.48 -9.50 -8.14
N THR A 425 -21.07 -9.14 -9.28
CA THR A 425 -22.49 -8.80 -9.35
C THR A 425 -23.36 -10.03 -9.04
N SER A 426 -24.29 -9.87 -8.10
CA SER A 426 -25.25 -10.90 -7.69
C SER A 426 -26.40 -11.11 -8.67
N ALA A 427 -26.75 -10.08 -9.45
CA ALA A 427 -27.87 -10.08 -10.39
C ALA A 427 -27.44 -10.33 -11.86
N PRO A 428 -27.79 -11.47 -12.48
CA PRO A 428 -27.52 -11.73 -13.88
C PRO A 428 -28.62 -11.11 -14.76
N ARG A 429 -28.57 -9.79 -15.02
CA ARG A 429 -29.32 -9.06 -16.10
C ARG A 429 -28.99 -7.56 -16.08
N GLN A 430 -27.91 -7.16 -16.74
CA GLN A 430 -27.77 -5.81 -17.29
C GLN A 430 -27.17 -5.91 -18.69
N ALA A 431 -27.60 -5.04 -19.62
CA ALA A 431 -27.08 -4.99 -21.00
C ALA A 431 -25.69 -4.33 -21.10
N PHE A 432 -25.07 -4.05 -19.95
CA PHE A 432 -23.79 -3.39 -19.78
C PHE A 432 -23.04 -4.12 -18.66
N THR A 433 -21.76 -4.44 -18.89
CA THR A 433 -20.91 -5.02 -17.85
C THR A 433 -20.20 -3.88 -17.11
N PRO A 434 -20.44 -3.69 -15.80
CA PRO A 434 -19.77 -2.61 -15.07
C PRO A 434 -18.26 -2.87 -14.96
N PHE A 435 -17.50 -1.79 -14.81
CA PHE A 435 -16.03 -1.86 -14.66
C PHE A 435 -15.60 -2.78 -13.52
N SER A 436 -16.32 -2.75 -12.38
CA SER A 436 -16.10 -3.62 -11.23
C SER A 436 -16.21 -5.12 -11.55
N ALA A 437 -17.19 -5.52 -12.36
CA ALA A 437 -17.38 -6.91 -12.78
C ALA A 437 -16.33 -7.35 -13.82
N THR A 438 -15.90 -6.45 -14.71
CA THR A 438 -14.80 -6.68 -15.66
C THR A 438 -13.48 -6.89 -14.92
N LEU A 439 -13.24 -6.12 -13.85
CA LEU A 439 -12.06 -6.26 -13.02
C LEU A 439 -12.10 -7.53 -12.18
N ALA A 440 -13.24 -7.90 -11.61
CA ALA A 440 -13.44 -9.20 -10.95
C ALA A 440 -13.19 -10.39 -11.89
N ALA A 441 -13.65 -10.29 -13.13
CA ALA A 441 -13.39 -11.32 -14.15
C ALA A 441 -11.90 -11.39 -14.55
N SER A 442 -11.22 -10.24 -14.64
CA SER A 442 -9.75 -10.18 -14.82
C SER A 442 -8.99 -10.85 -13.68
N VAL A 443 -9.41 -10.63 -12.43
CA VAL A 443 -8.82 -11.24 -11.23
C VAL A 443 -8.98 -12.77 -11.26
N ARG A 444 -10.15 -13.28 -11.65
CA ARG A 444 -10.36 -14.74 -11.82
C ARG A 444 -9.44 -15.34 -12.87
N GLU A 445 -9.29 -14.68 -14.01
CA GLU A 445 -8.47 -15.17 -15.11
C GLU A 445 -6.96 -15.10 -14.78
N LEU A 446 -6.53 -14.08 -14.03
CA LEU A 446 -5.21 -14.01 -13.41
C LEU A 446 -4.95 -15.21 -12.49
N HIS A 447 -5.85 -15.51 -11.55
CA HIS A 447 -5.73 -16.70 -10.70
C HIS A 447 -5.63 -17.97 -11.54
N ARG A 448 -6.55 -18.18 -12.50
CA ARG A 448 -6.60 -19.38 -13.34
C ARG A 448 -5.29 -19.58 -14.13
N CYS A 449 -4.76 -18.53 -14.74
CA CYS A 449 -3.57 -18.63 -15.58
C CYS A 449 -2.28 -18.74 -14.75
N LEU A 450 -2.18 -18.05 -13.60
CA LEU A 450 -1.01 -18.16 -12.74
C LEU A 450 -0.93 -19.53 -12.05
N LEU A 451 -2.07 -20.15 -11.71
CA LEU A 451 -2.11 -21.55 -11.25
C LEU A 451 -1.64 -22.52 -12.33
N LEU A 452 -2.10 -22.35 -13.58
CA LEU A 452 -1.62 -23.16 -14.70
C LEU A 452 -0.12 -22.96 -14.96
N ALA A 453 0.38 -21.72 -14.87
CA ALA A 453 1.81 -21.42 -14.99
C ALA A 453 2.62 -22.05 -13.85
N LEU A 454 2.09 -22.07 -12.62
CA LEU A 454 2.75 -22.69 -11.47
C LEU A 454 2.92 -24.20 -11.68
N VAL A 455 1.88 -24.89 -12.15
CA VAL A 455 1.91 -26.36 -12.34
C VAL A 455 2.72 -26.78 -13.57
N ALA A 456 2.80 -25.94 -14.61
CA ALA A 456 3.50 -26.27 -15.85
C ALA A 456 4.99 -25.86 -15.89
N GLU A 457 5.47 -25.05 -14.94
CA GLU A 457 6.83 -24.51 -14.96
C GLU A 457 7.86 -25.44 -14.30
N SER A 458 9.02 -25.58 -14.95
CA SER A 458 10.15 -26.42 -14.50
C SER A 458 11.38 -25.61 -14.10
N SER A 459 11.48 -24.34 -14.54
CA SER A 459 12.57 -23.44 -14.17
C SER A 459 12.39 -22.90 -12.76
N CYS A 460 13.35 -23.15 -11.86
CA CYS A 460 13.34 -22.63 -10.49
C CYS A 460 13.28 -21.10 -10.43
N GLN A 461 13.98 -20.41 -11.34
CA GLN A 461 13.93 -18.94 -11.41
C GLN A 461 12.55 -18.46 -11.85
N THR A 462 11.85 -19.18 -12.72
CA THR A 462 10.53 -18.79 -13.22
C THR A 462 9.42 -19.15 -12.22
N LEU A 463 9.49 -20.33 -11.58
CA LEU A 463 8.62 -20.70 -10.44
C LEU A 463 8.64 -19.62 -9.34
N THR A 464 9.83 -19.15 -8.99
CA THR A 464 10.02 -18.02 -8.06
C THR A 464 9.26 -16.75 -8.50
N GLN A 465 9.20 -16.44 -9.81
CA GLN A 465 8.42 -15.30 -10.31
C GLN A 465 6.91 -15.58 -10.32
N VAL A 466 6.46 -16.80 -10.61
CA VAL A 466 5.03 -17.17 -10.55
C VAL A 466 4.50 -17.00 -9.12
N LEU A 467 5.23 -17.55 -8.13
CA LEU A 467 4.88 -17.44 -6.71
C LEU A 467 4.83 -15.99 -6.22
N LYS A 468 5.81 -15.16 -6.60
CA LYS A 468 5.82 -13.72 -6.29
C LYS A 468 4.66 -12.96 -6.95
N CYS A 469 4.33 -13.31 -8.20
CA CYS A 469 3.19 -12.71 -8.91
C CYS A 469 1.86 -13.07 -8.23
N LEU A 470 1.72 -14.32 -7.77
CA LEU A 470 0.57 -14.78 -6.98
C LEU A 470 0.49 -14.07 -5.63
N ALA A 471 1.62 -13.87 -4.93
CA ALA A 471 1.63 -13.16 -3.65
C ALA A 471 1.16 -11.71 -3.80
N HIS A 472 1.66 -10.99 -4.81
CA HIS A 472 1.17 -9.64 -5.12
C HIS A 472 -0.31 -9.62 -5.51
N LEU A 473 -0.82 -10.62 -6.24
CA LEU A 473 -2.26 -10.71 -6.53
C LEU A 473 -3.07 -10.84 -5.23
N VAL A 474 -2.67 -11.77 -4.35
CA VAL A 474 -3.37 -12.07 -3.09
C VAL A 474 -3.36 -10.88 -2.12
N SER A 475 -2.26 -10.13 -2.03
CA SER A 475 -2.18 -8.95 -1.15
C SER A 475 -3.00 -7.74 -1.63
N ASN A 476 -3.43 -7.69 -2.89
CA ASN A 476 -4.10 -6.52 -3.47
C ASN A 476 -5.58 -6.74 -3.83
N VAL A 477 -6.07 -7.98 -3.89
CA VAL A 477 -7.46 -8.33 -4.30
C VAL A 477 -8.47 -8.28 -3.13
N PRO A 478 -9.67 -7.69 -3.31
CA PRO A 478 -10.73 -7.68 -2.29
C PRO A 478 -11.56 -8.97 -2.28
N TYR A 479 -10.99 -10.09 -1.81
CA TYR A 479 -11.67 -11.39 -1.74
C TYR A 479 -13.01 -11.36 -0.99
N ASN A 480 -13.22 -10.45 -0.04
CA ASN A 480 -14.51 -10.30 0.64
C ASN A 480 -15.65 -9.76 -0.26
N ARG A 481 -15.34 -9.18 -1.43
CA ARG A 481 -16.30 -8.71 -2.46
C ARG A 481 -16.41 -9.65 -3.67
N LEU A 482 -15.68 -10.76 -3.67
CA LEU A 482 -15.66 -11.75 -4.74
C LEU A 482 -16.30 -13.06 -4.30
N ARG A 483 -16.70 -13.89 -5.25
CA ARG A 483 -17.19 -15.24 -4.95
C ARG A 483 -16.05 -16.09 -4.34
N PRO A 484 -16.29 -16.77 -3.20
CA PRO A 484 -15.30 -17.67 -2.61
C PRO A 484 -14.86 -18.80 -3.54
N GLY A 485 -13.69 -19.37 -3.27
CA GLY A 485 -13.12 -20.50 -4.01
C GLY A 485 -11.95 -20.14 -4.94
N LEU A 486 -11.42 -18.91 -4.87
CA LEU A 486 -10.20 -18.51 -5.59
C LEU A 486 -8.93 -18.86 -4.82
N LEU A 487 -9.00 -18.92 -3.48
CA LEU A 487 -7.85 -19.18 -2.62
C LEU A 487 -7.68 -20.68 -2.33
N SER A 488 -8.78 -21.43 -2.25
CA SER A 488 -8.77 -22.87 -1.98
C SER A 488 -7.98 -23.73 -3.00
N PRO A 489 -8.05 -23.49 -4.33
CA PRO A 489 -7.21 -24.21 -5.29
C PRO A 489 -5.73 -23.83 -5.14
N LEU A 490 -5.46 -22.55 -4.89
CA LEU A 490 -4.11 -22.00 -4.71
C LEU A 490 -3.43 -22.61 -3.48
N TRP A 491 -4.09 -22.58 -2.33
CA TRP A 491 -3.66 -23.20 -1.07
C TRP A 491 -3.21 -24.66 -1.23
N LYS A 492 -3.98 -25.45 -1.98
CA LYS A 492 -3.67 -26.86 -2.23
C LYS A 492 -2.46 -27.04 -3.16
N GLN A 493 -2.35 -26.22 -4.21
CA GLN A 493 -1.26 -26.33 -5.20
C GLN A 493 0.08 -25.81 -4.71
N ILE A 494 0.13 -24.87 -3.77
CA ILE A 494 1.40 -24.30 -3.29
C ILE A 494 2.10 -25.17 -2.22
N ARG A 495 1.36 -26.06 -1.53
CA ARG A 495 1.87 -26.88 -0.41
C ARG A 495 3.15 -27.69 -0.74
N PRO A 496 3.31 -28.33 -1.92
CA PRO A 496 4.55 -29.06 -2.25
C PRO A 496 5.80 -28.18 -2.32
N TYR A 497 5.66 -26.89 -2.69
CA TYR A 497 6.79 -26.01 -2.97
C TYR A 497 7.53 -25.51 -1.71
N VAL A 498 6.93 -25.65 -0.51
CA VAL A 498 7.59 -25.29 0.76
C VAL A 498 8.80 -26.20 1.07
N ARG A 499 8.79 -27.44 0.56
CA ARG A 499 9.89 -28.41 0.63
C ARG A 499 10.64 -28.58 -0.71
N HIS A 500 10.55 -27.59 -1.60
CA HIS A 500 11.27 -27.59 -2.87
C HIS A 500 12.80 -27.54 -2.67
N ARG A 501 13.58 -28.07 -3.62
CA ARG A 501 15.06 -28.12 -3.50
C ARG A 501 15.73 -26.73 -3.52
N ASP A 502 15.21 -25.82 -4.35
CA ASP A 502 15.69 -24.42 -4.43
C ASP A 502 15.10 -23.55 -3.31
N VAL A 503 15.98 -22.89 -2.54
CA VAL A 503 15.65 -22.04 -1.39
C VAL A 503 14.74 -20.86 -1.77
N ASN A 504 14.91 -20.24 -2.93
CA ASN A 504 14.11 -19.09 -3.37
C ASN A 504 12.66 -19.47 -3.66
N VAL A 505 12.45 -20.70 -4.15
CA VAL A 505 11.12 -21.27 -4.36
C VAL A 505 10.43 -21.52 -3.01
N ARG A 506 11.15 -22.06 -2.02
CA ARG A 506 10.62 -22.26 -0.65
C ARG A 506 10.22 -20.94 0.01
N VAL A 507 11.14 -19.97 0.00
CA VAL A 507 10.93 -18.59 0.47
C VAL A 507 9.69 -17.99 -0.18
N SER A 508 9.62 -17.97 -1.52
CA SER A 508 8.48 -17.38 -2.24
C SER A 508 7.16 -18.13 -2.00
N SER A 509 7.20 -19.41 -1.64
CA SER A 509 6.03 -20.20 -1.25
C SER A 509 5.53 -19.81 0.14
N LEU A 510 6.45 -19.59 1.09
CA LEU A 510 6.13 -19.09 2.43
C LEU A 510 5.60 -17.66 2.39
N THR A 511 6.23 -16.76 1.61
CA THR A 511 5.71 -15.40 1.37
C THR A 511 4.28 -15.41 0.83
N LEU A 512 3.96 -16.37 -0.06
CA LEU A 512 2.61 -16.56 -0.60
C LEU A 512 1.63 -17.11 0.45
N PHE A 513 2.04 -18.04 1.31
CA PHE A 513 1.24 -18.42 2.49
C PHE A 513 1.01 -17.23 3.43
N GLY A 514 2.02 -16.40 3.67
CA GLY A 514 1.92 -15.16 4.44
C GLY A 514 0.86 -14.21 3.86
N ALA A 515 0.93 -13.95 2.55
CA ALA A 515 -0.07 -13.14 1.85
C ALA A 515 -1.49 -13.71 1.96
N LEU A 516 -1.65 -15.04 1.91
CA LEU A 516 -2.94 -15.73 2.06
C LEU A 516 -3.53 -15.58 3.47
N VAL A 517 -2.70 -15.65 4.52
CA VAL A 517 -3.18 -15.50 5.91
C VAL A 517 -3.23 -14.04 6.37
N SER A 518 -2.64 -13.09 5.62
CA SER A 518 -2.74 -11.65 5.93
C SER A 518 -3.86 -10.94 5.15
N THR A 519 -4.35 -11.48 4.04
CA THR A 519 -5.32 -10.78 3.19
C THR A 519 -6.72 -10.78 3.81
N GLN A 520 -7.19 -9.58 4.20
CA GLN A 520 -8.52 -9.38 4.80
C GLN A 520 -8.80 -10.31 6.00
N ALA A 521 -7.77 -10.61 6.80
CA ALA A 521 -7.93 -11.49 7.95
C ALA A 521 -8.84 -10.85 9.04
N PRO A 522 -9.75 -11.62 9.66
CA PRO A 522 -10.08 -13.02 9.38
C PRO A 522 -10.98 -13.20 8.15
N LEU A 523 -10.46 -13.84 7.10
CA LEU A 523 -11.24 -14.23 5.91
C LEU A 523 -11.82 -15.66 6.09
N PRO A 524 -13.14 -15.89 5.94
CA PRO A 524 -13.77 -17.19 6.22
C PRO A 524 -13.24 -18.36 5.36
N GLU A 525 -12.91 -18.12 4.08
CA GLU A 525 -12.32 -19.16 3.21
C GLU A 525 -10.99 -19.67 3.77
N ILE A 526 -10.14 -18.77 4.27
CA ILE A 526 -8.84 -19.12 4.86
C ILE A 526 -9.02 -19.78 6.24
N GLN A 527 -9.98 -19.34 7.05
CA GLN A 527 -10.29 -19.99 8.33
C GLN A 527 -10.61 -21.49 8.14
N LEU A 528 -11.46 -21.82 7.15
CA LEU A 528 -11.78 -23.20 6.79
C LEU A 528 -10.57 -23.98 6.22
N LEU A 529 -9.62 -23.32 5.55
CA LEU A 529 -8.41 -23.94 5.03
C LEU A 529 -7.36 -24.20 6.13
N LEU A 530 -7.33 -23.37 7.17
CA LEU A 530 -6.47 -23.53 8.35
C LEU A 530 -6.93 -24.70 9.24
N GLN A 531 -8.24 -24.98 9.29
CA GLN A 531 -8.84 -26.12 10.00
C GLN A 531 -8.70 -27.47 9.27
N GLN A 532 -8.25 -27.50 8.02
CA GLN A 532 -8.11 -28.77 7.29
C GLN A 532 -6.96 -29.61 7.88
N PRO A 533 -7.21 -30.86 8.31
CA PRO A 533 -6.17 -31.72 8.85
C PRO A 533 -5.09 -31.93 7.79
N GLY A 534 -3.84 -31.66 8.15
CA GLY A 534 -2.70 -31.80 7.25
C GLY A 534 -2.55 -33.25 6.83
N SER A 535 -3.01 -33.59 5.62
CA SER A 535 -3.01 -34.97 5.13
C SER A 535 -1.58 -35.55 5.20
N THR A 536 -1.39 -36.54 6.07
CA THR A 536 -0.10 -37.23 6.34
C THR A 536 0.16 -38.38 5.37
N SER A 537 -0.83 -38.75 4.54
CA SER A 537 -0.78 -39.88 3.60
C SER A 537 -0.14 -39.59 2.23
N ALA A 538 0.60 -38.48 2.10
CA ALA A 538 1.32 -38.10 0.87
C ALA A 538 2.86 -38.02 1.07
N LEU A 539 3.37 -38.57 2.17
CA LEU A 539 4.80 -38.66 2.48
C LEU A 539 5.44 -39.90 1.84
N SER A 540 5.51 -39.89 0.50
CA SER A 540 6.39 -40.81 -0.23
C SER A 540 6.87 -40.16 -1.54
N THR A 541 8.17 -39.87 -1.55
CA THR A 541 9.09 -39.49 -2.65
C THR A 541 8.50 -38.98 -3.97
N PRO A 542 8.70 -37.70 -4.34
CA PRO A 542 8.50 -37.25 -5.72
C PRO A 542 9.66 -37.71 -6.61
N GLY A 543 9.52 -38.91 -7.17
CA GLY A 543 10.21 -39.26 -8.41
C GLY A 543 9.76 -38.34 -9.54
N ILE A 544 10.67 -38.01 -10.47
CA ILE A 544 10.35 -37.15 -11.62
C ILE A 544 9.34 -37.88 -12.50
N SER A 545 8.08 -37.45 -12.47
CA SER A 545 6.99 -37.99 -13.29
C SER A 545 5.91 -36.94 -13.52
N THR A 546 5.54 -36.75 -14.79
CA THR A 546 4.55 -35.78 -15.24
C THR A 546 3.14 -36.09 -14.71
N PRO A 547 2.40 -35.11 -14.17
CA PRO A 547 1.01 -35.32 -13.76
C PRO A 547 0.09 -35.29 -14.98
N GLN A 548 -0.23 -36.47 -15.51
CA GLN A 548 -1.28 -36.65 -16.51
C GLN A 548 -2.48 -37.34 -15.86
N GLU A 549 -3.68 -36.84 -16.18
CA GLU A 549 -5.01 -37.40 -15.83
C GLU A 549 -5.46 -37.36 -14.37
N LEU A 550 -6.04 -36.22 -13.96
CA LEU A 550 -7.22 -36.19 -13.07
C LEU A 550 -8.24 -35.17 -13.59
N SER A 551 -9.02 -35.57 -14.59
CA SER A 551 -10.20 -34.86 -15.08
C SER A 551 -11.47 -35.66 -14.75
N HIS A 552 -12.62 -34.97 -14.75
CA HIS A 552 -13.98 -35.50 -14.53
C HIS A 552 -14.33 -35.97 -13.10
N ASN A 553 -14.91 -35.07 -12.29
CA ASN A 553 -16.36 -35.08 -12.01
C ASN A 553 -16.76 -34.01 -10.96
N TRP A 554 -17.09 -32.80 -11.42
CA TRP A 554 -17.71 -31.75 -10.58
C TRP A 554 -18.84 -31.01 -11.31
N ARG A 555 -19.90 -31.74 -11.65
CA ARG A 555 -21.22 -31.16 -11.96
C ARG A 555 -22.33 -32.04 -11.40
N LEU A 556 -22.89 -31.64 -10.26
CA LEU A 556 -24.30 -31.82 -9.88
C LEU A 556 -24.56 -30.95 -8.63
N PRO A 557 -25.65 -30.15 -8.58
CA PRO A 557 -25.94 -29.31 -7.43
C PRO A 557 -26.70 -30.06 -6.33
N ALA A 558 -26.65 -29.51 -5.11
CA ALA A 558 -27.28 -30.10 -3.93
C ALA A 558 -28.81 -30.28 -4.09
N ARG A 559 -29.31 -31.43 -3.64
CA ARG A 559 -30.71 -31.62 -3.23
C ARG A 559 -30.77 -31.69 -1.70
N ARG A 560 -31.86 -31.19 -1.13
CA ARG A 560 -32.19 -31.23 0.30
C ARG A 560 -33.53 -31.94 0.46
N ASP A 561 -33.79 -32.39 1.69
CA ASP A 561 -35.02 -33.01 2.20
C ASP A 561 -35.27 -34.45 1.69
N GLY A 562 -35.60 -35.45 2.52
CA GLY A 562 -35.64 -35.52 3.98
C GLY A 562 -36.56 -36.64 4.45
N GLU A 563 -36.18 -37.44 5.46
CA GLU A 563 -37.08 -38.22 6.35
C GLU A 563 -36.28 -38.92 7.47
N ALA A 564 -36.96 -39.35 8.54
CA ALA A 564 -36.34 -39.64 9.85
C ALA A 564 -36.25 -41.13 10.22
N SER A 565 -35.26 -41.51 11.04
CA SER A 565 -35.49 -42.33 12.25
C SER A 565 -34.25 -42.61 13.12
N SER A 566 -34.37 -42.23 14.40
CA SER A 566 -33.83 -42.90 15.60
C SER A 566 -32.32 -42.84 15.95
N PRO A 567 -31.96 -42.98 17.26
CA PRO A 567 -30.73 -42.40 17.82
C PRO A 567 -29.76 -43.41 18.48
N GLY A 568 -28.49 -43.01 18.64
CA GLY A 568 -27.57 -43.67 19.56
C GLY A 568 -26.10 -43.33 19.34
N GLY A 569 -25.36 -43.08 20.43
CA GLY A 569 -23.90 -42.98 20.43
C GLY A 569 -23.35 -41.57 20.27
N GLY A 570 -23.29 -40.80 21.36
CA GLY A 570 -22.43 -39.63 21.41
C GLY A 570 -20.96 -40.04 21.39
N VAL A 571 -20.17 -39.47 20.49
CA VAL A 571 -18.70 -39.47 20.57
C VAL A 571 -18.30 -38.04 20.90
N GLU A 572 -17.63 -37.87 22.02
CA GLU A 572 -17.12 -36.58 22.48
C GLU A 572 -16.15 -36.00 21.44
N GLY A 573 -16.24 -34.69 21.22
CA GLY A 573 -15.32 -33.97 20.34
C GLY A 573 -13.91 -33.96 20.92
N GLY A 574 -13.09 -34.93 20.52
CA GLY A 574 -11.64 -34.87 20.72
C GLY A 574 -11.05 -33.62 20.05
N PRO A 575 -9.91 -33.11 20.53
CA PRO A 575 -9.40 -31.80 20.13
C PRO A 575 -9.13 -31.72 18.63
N GLU A 576 -9.61 -30.66 17.99
CA GLU A 576 -9.26 -30.31 16.61
C GLU A 576 -7.74 -30.27 16.48
N GLY A 577 -7.20 -31.07 15.56
CA GLY A 577 -5.74 -31.19 15.41
C GLY A 577 -5.10 -29.85 15.02
N PRO A 578 -3.84 -29.59 15.44
CA PRO A 578 -3.11 -28.37 15.10
C PRO A 578 -3.21 -27.95 13.63
N CYS A 579 -3.28 -26.64 13.40
CA CYS A 579 -3.14 -26.09 12.07
C CYS A 579 -1.78 -26.52 11.47
N TRP A 580 -1.82 -27.29 10.39
CA TRP A 580 -0.62 -27.88 9.79
C TRP A 580 0.40 -26.82 9.34
N LEU A 581 -0.06 -25.61 8.96
CA LEU A 581 0.80 -24.51 8.56
C LEU A 581 1.58 -23.93 9.75
N LEU A 582 0.94 -23.82 10.92
CA LEU A 582 1.60 -23.43 12.16
C LEU A 582 2.69 -24.43 12.52
N GLN A 583 2.37 -25.73 12.55
CA GLN A 583 3.36 -26.78 12.84
C GLN A 583 4.52 -26.79 11.85
N LEU A 584 4.23 -26.60 10.55
CA LEU A 584 5.27 -26.52 9.52
C LEU A 584 6.20 -25.33 9.75
N CYS A 585 5.66 -24.15 10.08
CA CYS A 585 6.49 -22.98 10.34
C CYS A 585 7.33 -23.12 11.63
N VAL A 586 6.75 -23.67 12.71
CA VAL A 586 7.50 -24.00 13.94
C VAL A 586 8.63 -24.99 13.63
N SER A 587 8.33 -26.04 12.86
CA SER A 587 9.31 -27.05 12.42
C SER A 587 10.44 -26.43 11.59
N LEU A 588 10.13 -25.61 10.58
CA LEU A 588 11.14 -24.95 9.73
C LEU A 588 12.08 -24.01 10.51
N VAL A 589 11.63 -23.44 11.63
CA VAL A 589 12.45 -22.57 12.48
C VAL A 589 13.32 -23.36 13.45
N THR A 590 12.83 -24.49 13.98
CA THR A 590 13.43 -25.17 15.15
C THR A 590 14.09 -26.52 14.88
N GLN A 591 13.64 -27.24 13.85
CA GLN A 591 14.15 -28.57 13.55
C GLN A 591 15.41 -28.49 12.67
N PRO A 592 16.39 -29.39 12.86
CA PRO A 592 17.47 -29.56 11.91
C PRO A 592 16.90 -30.02 10.56
N ARG A 593 17.58 -29.65 9.47
CA ARG A 593 17.15 -29.99 8.11
C ARG A 593 17.15 -31.50 7.89
N GLU A 594 16.02 -32.05 7.47
CA GLU A 594 15.92 -33.43 6.96
C GLU A 594 16.72 -33.52 5.64
N GLU A 595 17.88 -34.19 5.67
CA GLU A 595 18.60 -34.51 4.44
C GLU A 595 17.96 -35.72 3.73
N PRO A 596 17.55 -35.59 2.45
CA PRO A 596 16.95 -36.69 1.71
C PRO A 596 18.04 -37.66 1.22
N TYR A 597 18.31 -38.69 2.03
CA TYR A 597 19.15 -39.86 1.75
C TYR A 597 20.64 -39.59 1.50
N SER A 598 21.47 -39.88 2.51
CA SER A 598 22.89 -40.19 2.31
C SER A 598 23.12 -41.68 2.54
N ASP A 599 22.98 -42.48 1.47
CA ASP A 599 23.52 -43.85 1.43
C ASP A 599 25.03 -43.77 1.20
N SER A 600 25.79 -43.33 2.21
CA SER A 600 27.24 -43.54 2.26
C SER A 600 27.79 -43.50 3.68
N ASP A 601 28.19 -44.67 4.18
CA ASP A 601 29.01 -44.80 5.39
C ASP A 601 30.40 -44.17 5.15
N ALA A 602 30.59 -42.95 5.64
CA ALA A 602 31.90 -42.36 5.87
C ALA A 602 31.82 -41.39 7.05
N GLY A 603 32.45 -41.76 8.17
CA GLY A 603 32.37 -41.00 9.42
C GLY A 603 32.92 -39.57 9.30
N GLY A 604 32.07 -38.58 9.53
CA GLY A 604 32.42 -37.17 9.65
C GLY A 604 31.30 -36.41 10.32
N SER A 605 31.57 -35.77 11.46
CA SER A 605 30.56 -35.10 12.28
C SER A 605 30.13 -33.75 11.68
N SER A 606 29.30 -33.78 10.64
CA SER A 606 28.50 -32.61 10.24
C SER A 606 27.27 -32.53 11.14
N GLY A 607 27.32 -31.67 12.17
CA GLY A 607 26.16 -31.40 13.02
C GLY A 607 24.98 -30.94 12.17
N ALA A 608 23.81 -31.54 12.38
CA ALA A 608 22.65 -31.33 11.52
C ALA A 608 22.21 -29.85 11.53
N SER A 609 22.47 -29.15 10.42
CA SER A 609 22.25 -27.71 10.33
C SER A 609 20.76 -27.38 10.32
N LEU A 610 20.38 -26.29 10.99
CA LEU A 610 19.06 -25.68 10.83
C LEU A 610 18.84 -25.22 9.37
N GLU A 611 17.59 -24.95 9.01
CA GLU A 611 17.23 -24.42 7.70
C GLU A 611 17.94 -23.09 7.38
N PRO A 612 18.16 -22.74 6.09
CA PRO A 612 18.77 -21.46 5.72
C PRO A 612 17.98 -20.28 6.29
N SER A 613 18.68 -19.28 6.86
CA SER A 613 18.06 -18.10 7.51
C SER A 613 16.88 -17.50 6.71
N PRO A 614 16.95 -17.28 5.38
CA PRO A 614 15.81 -16.78 4.60
C PRO A 614 14.51 -17.60 4.72
N VAL A 615 14.58 -18.93 4.84
CA VAL A 615 13.41 -19.80 5.03
C VAL A 615 12.84 -19.64 6.43
N ARG A 616 13.72 -19.53 7.44
CA ARG A 616 13.36 -19.38 8.86
C ARG A 616 12.71 -18.02 9.13
N LEU A 617 13.23 -16.95 8.51
CA LEU A 617 12.67 -15.60 8.61
C LEU A 617 11.26 -15.52 8.01
N GLU A 618 11.04 -16.08 6.81
CA GLU A 618 9.69 -16.13 6.23
C GLU A 618 8.74 -17.01 7.05
N ALA A 619 9.20 -18.14 7.60
CA ALA A 619 8.38 -18.97 8.48
C ALA A 619 7.93 -18.23 9.75
N LEU A 620 8.83 -17.45 10.38
CA LEU A 620 8.47 -16.56 11.50
C LEU A 620 7.49 -15.46 11.08
N GLN A 621 7.63 -14.88 9.89
CA GLN A 621 6.66 -13.92 9.35
C GLN A 621 5.28 -14.58 9.14
N VAL A 622 5.20 -15.80 8.60
CA VAL A 622 3.92 -16.52 8.45
C VAL A 622 3.26 -16.75 9.81
N LEU A 623 4.04 -17.13 10.85
CA LEU A 623 3.53 -17.26 12.22
C LEU A 623 2.99 -15.93 12.77
N ALA A 624 3.72 -14.82 12.59
CA ALA A 624 3.26 -13.50 13.02
C ALA A 624 1.94 -13.08 12.32
N HIS A 625 1.80 -13.34 11.02
CA HIS A 625 0.54 -13.08 10.30
C HIS A 625 -0.61 -14.00 10.74
N LEU A 626 -0.33 -15.29 11.05
CA LEU A 626 -1.32 -16.21 11.61
C LEU A 626 -1.83 -15.73 12.97
N VAL A 627 -0.91 -15.35 13.87
CA VAL A 627 -1.24 -14.78 15.19
C VAL A 627 -2.09 -13.51 15.03
N LYS A 628 -1.67 -12.57 14.18
CA LYS A 628 -2.36 -11.30 13.94
C LYS A 628 -3.77 -11.47 13.36
N GLY A 629 -3.95 -12.39 12.41
CA GLY A 629 -5.19 -12.55 11.65
C GLY A 629 -6.17 -13.58 12.21
N TYR A 630 -5.67 -14.58 12.95
CA TYR A 630 -6.42 -15.77 13.36
C TYR A 630 -6.12 -16.18 14.82
N PHE A 631 -5.89 -15.20 15.71
CA PHE A 631 -5.50 -15.45 17.10
C PHE A 631 -6.36 -16.48 17.83
N SER A 632 -7.69 -16.46 17.63
CA SER A 632 -8.63 -17.42 18.22
C SER A 632 -8.35 -18.90 17.87
N MET A 633 -7.67 -19.17 16.75
CA MET A 633 -7.22 -20.51 16.35
C MET A 633 -5.80 -20.84 16.83
N VAL A 634 -5.00 -19.82 17.14
CA VAL A 634 -3.58 -19.95 17.51
C VAL A 634 -3.37 -19.92 19.02
N GLN A 635 -4.32 -19.36 19.78
CA GLN A 635 -4.23 -19.12 21.22
C GLN A 635 -3.92 -20.37 22.07
N THR A 636 -4.28 -21.57 21.62
CA THR A 636 -3.94 -22.84 22.30
C THR A 636 -2.44 -23.14 22.29
N TYR A 637 -1.68 -22.51 21.38
CA TYR A 637 -0.22 -22.63 21.24
C TYR A 637 0.53 -21.45 21.87
N LEU A 638 -0.11 -20.61 22.69
CA LEU A 638 0.48 -19.38 23.24
C LEU A 638 1.84 -19.62 23.94
N LEU A 639 1.91 -20.60 24.84
CA LEU A 639 3.15 -20.94 25.56
C LEU A 639 4.21 -21.53 24.62
N GLU A 640 3.84 -22.44 23.71
CA GLU A 640 4.77 -23.03 22.73
C GLU A 640 5.39 -21.97 21.80
N LEU A 641 4.59 -20.98 21.36
CA LEU A 641 5.07 -19.88 20.53
C LEU A 641 5.87 -18.83 21.34
N GLY A 642 5.61 -18.69 22.63
CA GLY A 642 6.46 -17.96 23.56
C GLY A 642 7.86 -18.58 23.67
N GLN A 643 7.92 -19.90 23.90
CA GLN A 643 9.17 -20.67 23.95
C GLN A 643 9.92 -20.67 22.61
N LEU A 644 9.20 -20.75 21.48
CA LEU A 644 9.78 -20.55 20.15
C LEU A 644 10.46 -19.19 20.02
N SER A 645 9.78 -18.12 20.42
CA SER A 645 10.31 -16.76 20.35
C SER A 645 11.50 -16.56 21.27
N ALA A 646 11.47 -17.14 22.48
CA ALA A 646 12.62 -17.15 23.39
C ALA A 646 13.85 -17.84 22.76
N ARG A 647 13.68 -18.98 22.07
CA ARG A 647 14.78 -19.62 21.32
C ARG A 647 15.32 -18.71 20.21
N CYS A 648 14.45 -18.07 19.44
CA CYS A 648 14.85 -17.14 18.36
C CYS A 648 15.61 -15.93 18.90
N LEU A 649 15.23 -15.40 20.07
CA LEU A 649 15.91 -14.30 20.75
C LEU A 649 17.28 -14.69 21.34
N ALA A 650 17.53 -15.98 21.60
CA ALA A 650 18.81 -16.50 22.07
C ALA A 650 19.82 -16.79 20.94
N GLU A 651 19.42 -16.67 19.67
CA GLU A 651 20.30 -16.94 18.52
C GLU A 651 21.28 -15.79 18.24
N GLN A 652 22.29 -16.07 17.42
CA GLN A 652 23.32 -15.09 17.02
C GLN A 652 22.92 -14.24 15.79
N ASP A 653 21.89 -14.63 15.03
CA ASP A 653 21.39 -13.85 13.87
C ASP A 653 20.39 -12.77 14.35
N PRO A 654 20.72 -11.47 14.28
CA PRO A 654 19.82 -10.39 14.73
C PRO A 654 18.51 -10.35 13.94
N SER A 655 18.49 -10.90 12.73
CA SER A 655 17.30 -11.01 11.90
C SER A 655 16.32 -12.01 12.51
N VAL A 656 16.81 -13.12 13.06
CA VAL A 656 16.00 -14.14 13.73
C VAL A 656 15.51 -13.63 15.08
N GLN A 657 16.39 -12.98 15.86
CA GLN A 657 16.02 -12.29 17.11
C GLN A 657 14.87 -11.28 16.87
N LEU A 658 14.98 -10.44 15.83
CA LEU A 658 13.97 -9.43 15.48
C LEU A 658 12.61 -10.05 15.12
N HIS A 659 12.59 -11.17 14.40
CA HIS A 659 11.33 -11.83 14.06
C HIS A 659 10.74 -12.62 15.25
N GLY A 660 11.57 -13.11 16.17
CA GLY A 660 11.13 -13.63 17.48
C GLY A 660 10.45 -12.55 18.34
N ALA A 661 11.03 -11.35 18.44
CA ALA A 661 10.42 -10.22 19.14
C ALA A 661 9.05 -9.82 18.53
N LYS A 662 8.97 -9.70 17.20
CA LYS A 662 7.70 -9.41 16.51
C LYS A 662 6.63 -10.46 16.73
N LEU A 663 7.00 -11.74 16.83
CA LEU A 663 6.04 -12.80 17.14
C LEU A 663 5.46 -12.63 18.55
N LEU A 664 6.27 -12.27 19.55
CA LEU A 664 5.80 -11.93 20.90
C LEU A 664 4.90 -10.68 20.91
N GLU A 665 5.27 -9.64 20.14
CA GLU A 665 4.47 -8.41 20.01
C GLU A 665 3.05 -8.72 19.51
N GLU A 666 2.93 -9.50 18.43
CA GLU A 666 1.64 -9.92 17.86
C GLU A 666 0.87 -10.85 18.81
N LEU A 667 1.55 -11.76 19.55
CA LEU A 667 0.91 -12.65 20.54
C LEU A 667 0.24 -11.84 21.66
N GLY A 668 0.99 -10.91 22.28
CA GLY A 668 0.43 -10.02 23.31
C GLY A 668 -0.69 -9.12 22.76
N THR A 669 -0.52 -8.63 21.53
CA THR A 669 -1.53 -7.82 20.85
C THR A 669 -2.83 -8.62 20.59
N GLY A 670 -2.71 -9.90 20.21
CA GLY A 670 -3.84 -10.81 20.06
C GLY A 670 -4.62 -11.02 21.35
N VAL A 671 -3.92 -11.21 22.48
CA VAL A 671 -4.54 -11.27 23.82
C VAL A 671 -5.28 -9.97 24.14
N ILE A 672 -4.64 -8.80 23.96
CA ILE A 672 -5.26 -7.49 24.22
C ILE A 672 -6.52 -7.28 23.36
N GLN A 673 -6.53 -7.73 22.10
CA GLN A 673 -7.68 -7.57 21.21
C GLN A 673 -8.90 -8.39 21.67
N GLN A 674 -8.71 -9.61 22.17
CA GLN A 674 -9.81 -10.40 22.75
C GLN A 674 -10.46 -9.68 23.92
N TYR A 675 -9.66 -9.25 24.89
CA TYR A 675 -10.12 -8.55 26.10
C TYR A 675 -10.77 -7.17 25.84
N ARG A 676 -10.72 -6.64 24.60
CA ARG A 676 -11.42 -5.41 24.20
C ARG A 676 -12.78 -5.67 23.54
N ALA A 677 -13.07 -6.87 23.05
CA ALA A 677 -14.28 -7.16 22.27
C ALA A 677 -15.53 -7.42 23.13
N ASP A 678 -15.35 -7.72 24.42
CA ASP A 678 -16.40 -8.26 25.31
C ASP A 678 -17.34 -7.19 25.93
N ALA A 679 -17.26 -5.92 25.53
CA ALA A 679 -18.05 -4.85 26.13
C ALA A 679 -19.53 -4.81 25.70
N ASN A 680 -19.90 -5.36 24.54
CA ASN A 680 -21.23 -5.18 23.93
C ASN A 680 -21.77 -6.41 23.15
N THR A 681 -21.15 -7.59 23.24
CA THR A 681 -21.53 -8.77 22.43
C THR A 681 -22.06 -9.90 23.31
N THR A 682 -23.14 -10.56 22.90
CA THR A 682 -23.71 -11.72 23.60
C THR A 682 -22.73 -12.92 23.61
N PRO A 683 -22.64 -13.69 24.72
CA PRO A 683 -21.55 -14.64 24.94
C PRO A 683 -21.77 -15.97 24.20
N GLN A 684 -21.51 -16.00 22.89
CA GLN A 684 -21.42 -17.23 22.11
C GLN A 684 -20.21 -17.24 21.16
N SER A 685 -19.26 -18.15 21.46
CA SER A 685 -18.24 -18.77 20.58
C SER A 685 -16.74 -18.46 20.74
N ALA A 686 -16.30 -17.48 21.54
CA ALA A 686 -14.87 -17.28 21.84
C ALA A 686 -14.55 -17.46 23.34
N LYS A 687 -13.79 -18.50 23.70
CA LYS A 687 -13.14 -18.56 25.01
C LYS A 687 -11.85 -17.73 24.95
N CYS A 688 -11.83 -16.57 25.58
CA CYS A 688 -10.63 -15.75 25.76
C CYS A 688 -9.57 -16.52 26.58
N VAL A 689 -8.28 -16.25 26.32
CA VAL A 689 -7.18 -16.87 27.07
C VAL A 689 -7.26 -16.48 28.56
N PRO A 690 -7.29 -17.42 29.52
CA PRO A 690 -7.36 -17.09 30.94
C PRO A 690 -6.18 -16.21 31.41
N VAL A 691 -6.45 -15.19 32.22
CA VAL A 691 -5.41 -14.25 32.69
C VAL A 691 -4.23 -14.95 33.37
N CYS A 692 -4.47 -16.04 34.12
CA CYS A 692 -3.39 -16.83 34.74
C CYS A 692 -2.41 -17.42 33.71
N GLN A 693 -2.90 -17.88 32.54
CA GLN A 693 -2.06 -18.37 31.45
C GLN A 693 -1.31 -17.24 30.74
N VAL A 694 -1.90 -16.04 30.69
CA VAL A 694 -1.23 -14.81 30.19
C VAL A 694 -0.11 -14.37 31.14
N VAL A 695 -0.32 -14.49 32.46
CA VAL A 695 0.70 -14.21 33.49
C VAL A 695 1.85 -15.21 33.43
N GLU A 696 1.54 -16.51 33.27
CA GLU A 696 2.54 -17.57 33.05
C GLU A 696 3.40 -17.28 31.81
N PHE A 697 2.76 -17.03 30.66
CA PHE A 697 3.42 -16.66 29.41
C PHE A 697 4.38 -15.47 29.57
N TRP A 698 3.92 -14.36 30.16
CA TRP A 698 4.77 -13.19 30.34
C TRP A 698 5.87 -13.41 31.40
N SER A 699 5.65 -14.27 32.39
CA SER A 699 6.67 -14.64 33.37
C SER A 699 7.81 -15.43 32.72
N GLU A 700 7.51 -16.38 31.83
CA GLU A 700 8.55 -17.09 31.04
C GLU A 700 9.30 -16.12 30.10
N VAL A 701 8.57 -15.26 29.37
CA VAL A 701 9.14 -14.34 28.38
C VAL A 701 10.05 -13.29 29.03
N LEU A 702 9.64 -12.72 30.17
CA LEU A 702 10.41 -11.70 30.90
C LEU A 702 11.54 -12.29 31.75
N GLY A 703 11.45 -13.56 32.15
CA GLY A 703 12.57 -14.34 32.68
C GLY A 703 13.57 -14.81 31.61
N GLY A 704 13.23 -14.62 30.33
CA GLY A 704 14.01 -15.07 29.18
C GLY A 704 14.85 -13.99 28.49
N PRO A 705 15.34 -14.26 27.27
CA PRO A 705 16.30 -13.39 26.55
C PRO A 705 15.72 -12.07 26.01
N LEU A 706 14.43 -11.76 26.24
CA LEU A 706 13.84 -10.48 25.85
C LEU A 706 14.53 -9.28 26.54
N ILE A 707 14.96 -9.45 27.79
CA ILE A 707 15.71 -8.42 28.53
C ILE A 707 17.06 -8.12 27.85
N SER A 708 17.76 -9.16 27.37
CA SER A 708 19.01 -8.99 26.63
C SER A 708 18.79 -8.30 25.27
N ALA A 709 17.66 -8.55 24.60
CA ALA A 709 17.26 -7.86 23.38
C ALA A 709 16.96 -6.36 23.60
N LEU A 710 16.34 -6.00 24.72
CA LEU A 710 16.13 -4.59 25.14
C LEU A 710 17.46 -3.85 25.40
N GLN A 711 18.47 -4.56 25.89
CA GLN A 711 19.80 -4.01 26.22
C GLN A 711 20.81 -4.07 25.06
N ASN A 712 20.42 -4.58 23.87
CA ASN A 712 21.34 -4.76 22.75
C ASN A 712 21.55 -3.48 21.92
N GLU A 713 22.45 -2.60 22.37
CA GLU A 713 22.78 -1.33 21.71
C GLU A 713 23.30 -1.47 20.27
N GLN A 714 23.82 -2.65 19.88
CA GLN A 714 24.33 -2.90 18.52
C GLN A 714 23.19 -3.02 17.49
N HIS A 715 21.98 -3.37 17.93
CA HIS A 715 20.82 -3.59 17.05
C HIS A 715 19.59 -2.77 17.47
N PRO A 716 19.57 -1.45 17.19
CA PRO A 716 18.47 -0.56 17.54
C PRO A 716 17.09 -1.03 17.07
N THR A 717 17.00 -1.68 15.91
CA THR A 717 15.73 -2.24 15.39
C THR A 717 15.19 -3.39 16.24
N LEU A 718 16.07 -4.16 16.88
CA LEU A 718 15.69 -5.20 17.84
C LEU A 718 15.21 -4.56 19.14
N GLN A 719 15.94 -3.58 19.67
CA GLN A 719 15.52 -2.82 20.86
C GLN A 719 14.15 -2.15 20.67
N THR A 720 13.91 -1.52 19.51
CA THR A 720 12.60 -0.98 19.12
C THR A 720 11.52 -2.06 19.20
N SER A 721 11.71 -3.20 18.54
CA SER A 721 10.72 -4.28 18.54
C SER A 721 10.50 -4.88 19.93
N ALA A 722 11.53 -4.94 20.78
CA ALA A 722 11.41 -5.43 22.16
C ALA A 722 10.67 -4.42 23.07
N CYS A 723 10.87 -3.11 22.88
CA CYS A 723 10.04 -2.08 23.51
C CYS A 723 8.57 -2.17 23.07
N ASP A 724 8.35 -2.43 21.77
CA ASP A 724 7.01 -2.63 21.23
C ASP A 724 6.36 -3.91 21.81
N THR A 725 7.13 -5.01 21.99
CA THR A 725 6.71 -6.21 22.74
C THR A 725 6.32 -5.91 24.19
N LEU A 726 7.11 -5.12 24.94
CA LEU A 726 6.74 -4.75 26.32
C LEU A 726 5.41 -3.98 26.38
N SER A 727 5.05 -3.25 25.33
CA SER A 727 3.78 -2.52 25.25
C SER A 727 2.56 -3.41 24.93
N SER A 728 2.75 -4.69 24.58
CA SER A 728 1.68 -5.64 24.29
C SER A 728 1.32 -6.56 25.47
N ILE A 729 1.84 -6.26 26.67
CA ILE A 729 1.40 -6.91 27.92
C ILE A 729 -0.03 -6.45 28.28
N LEU A 730 -0.90 -7.41 28.60
CA LEU A 730 -2.27 -7.15 29.07
C LEU A 730 -2.23 -6.50 30.47
N PRO A 731 -2.92 -5.36 30.73
CA PRO A 731 -2.83 -4.66 32.02
C PRO A 731 -3.18 -5.52 33.23
N GLN A 732 -4.21 -6.37 33.12
CA GLN A 732 -4.66 -7.29 34.17
C GLN A 732 -3.66 -8.41 34.46
N ALA A 733 -2.82 -8.77 33.48
CA ALA A 733 -1.73 -9.71 33.66
C ALA A 733 -0.50 -8.99 34.26
N PHE A 734 -0.20 -7.77 33.81
CA PHE A 734 0.89 -6.96 34.36
C PHE A 734 0.75 -6.78 35.88
N SER A 735 -0.46 -6.44 36.37
CA SER A 735 -0.75 -6.31 37.82
C SER A 735 -0.61 -7.62 38.63
N GLN A 736 -0.47 -8.77 37.97
CA GLN A 736 -0.28 -10.08 38.61
C GLN A 736 1.15 -10.62 38.43
N LEU A 737 2.02 -9.92 37.71
CA LEU A 737 3.45 -10.26 37.64
C LEU A 737 4.14 -9.94 38.98
N PRO A 738 5.23 -10.63 39.34
CA PRO A 738 6.01 -10.28 40.54
C PRO A 738 6.49 -8.83 40.53
N ASP A 739 6.43 -8.13 41.65
CA ASP A 739 6.77 -6.69 41.77
C ASP A 739 8.14 -6.36 41.16
N LYS A 740 9.14 -7.22 41.40
CA LYS A 740 10.50 -7.07 40.83
C LYS A 740 10.50 -7.06 39.30
N THR A 741 9.61 -7.83 38.68
CA THR A 741 9.44 -7.89 37.22
C THR A 741 8.71 -6.64 36.70
N GLN A 742 7.68 -6.18 37.41
CA GLN A 742 6.99 -4.93 37.07
C GLN A 742 7.96 -3.73 37.11
N VAL A 743 8.72 -3.60 38.20
CA VAL A 743 9.76 -2.56 38.38
C VAL A 743 10.87 -2.68 37.31
N LEU A 744 11.28 -3.89 36.94
CA LEU A 744 12.28 -4.11 35.88
C LEU A 744 11.79 -3.55 34.53
N CYS A 745 10.56 -3.87 34.12
CA CYS A 745 9.98 -3.36 32.87
C CYS A 745 9.92 -1.83 32.85
N ILE A 746 9.45 -1.22 33.93
CA ILE A 746 9.38 0.24 34.09
C ILE A 746 10.78 0.88 34.01
N THR A 747 11.74 0.33 34.76
CA THR A 747 13.12 0.87 34.84
C THR A 747 13.83 0.79 33.49
N ILE A 748 13.70 -0.32 32.76
CA ILE A 748 14.29 -0.47 31.42
C ILE A 748 13.66 0.55 30.45
N LEU A 749 12.33 0.66 30.44
CA LEU A 749 11.65 1.60 29.54
C LEU A 749 12.03 3.06 29.84
N LEU A 750 12.07 3.46 31.11
CA LEU A 750 12.54 4.78 31.53
C LEU A 750 13.99 5.03 31.07
N GLY A 751 14.91 4.09 31.32
CA GLY A 751 16.30 4.20 30.85
C GLY A 751 16.41 4.35 29.32
N LEU A 752 15.64 3.57 28.56
CA LEU A 752 15.65 3.64 27.09
C LEU A 752 15.06 4.94 26.51
N THR A 753 14.32 5.74 27.29
CA THR A 753 13.93 7.11 26.86
C THR A 753 15.11 8.07 26.73
N TYR A 754 16.24 7.79 27.41
CA TYR A 754 17.48 8.55 27.30
C TYR A 754 18.42 8.03 26.20
N SER A 755 18.04 6.99 25.44
CA SER A 755 18.85 6.49 24.32
C SER A 755 19.03 7.56 23.24
N GLU A 756 20.26 7.80 22.79
CA GLU A 756 20.54 8.70 21.66
C GLU A 756 19.99 8.16 20.32
N ASN A 757 19.51 6.92 20.27
CA ASN A 757 18.99 6.35 19.04
C ASN A 757 17.54 6.77 18.75
N SER A 758 17.34 7.47 17.63
CA SER A 758 16.03 7.99 17.18
C SER A 758 15.00 6.93 16.77
N LEU A 759 15.34 5.63 16.79
CA LEU A 759 14.40 4.50 16.63
C LEU A 759 13.98 3.89 17.97
N VAL A 760 14.88 3.86 18.96
CA VAL A 760 14.64 3.24 20.28
C VAL A 760 13.87 4.16 21.22
N LYS A 761 14.34 5.42 21.35
CA LYS A 761 13.69 6.46 22.15
C LYS A 761 12.16 6.59 21.89
N PRO A 762 11.67 6.70 20.64
CA PRO A 762 10.22 6.80 20.40
C PRO A 762 9.43 5.56 20.78
N ALA A 763 10.04 4.36 20.73
CA ALA A 763 9.39 3.11 21.11
C ALA A 763 9.27 2.99 22.63
N ALA A 764 10.35 3.30 23.37
CA ALA A 764 10.34 3.35 24.83
C ALA A 764 9.34 4.38 25.39
N VAL A 765 9.36 5.61 24.86
CA VAL A 765 8.40 6.66 25.24
C VAL A 765 6.95 6.29 24.91
N ARG A 766 6.72 5.56 23.80
CA ARG A 766 5.40 5.02 23.46
C ARG A 766 4.95 3.93 24.44
N ALA A 767 5.85 3.03 24.84
CA ALA A 767 5.54 1.95 25.77
C ALA A 767 5.16 2.49 27.17
N LEU A 768 5.89 3.49 27.68
CA LEU A 768 5.48 4.20 28.91
C LEU A 768 4.11 4.88 28.74
N GLY A 769 3.84 5.49 27.58
CA GLY A 769 2.52 6.05 27.23
C GLY A 769 1.39 5.01 27.06
N VAL A 770 1.72 3.70 27.10
CA VAL A 770 0.74 2.61 27.24
C VAL A 770 0.63 2.20 28.72
N TYR A 771 1.74 2.09 29.44
CA TYR A 771 1.76 1.70 30.86
C TYR A 771 1.05 2.72 31.76
N ILE A 772 1.05 4.00 31.38
CA ILE A 772 0.30 5.07 32.08
C ILE A 772 -1.23 4.85 32.08
N LEU A 773 -1.73 3.94 31.23
CA LEU A 773 -3.15 3.55 31.17
C LEU A 773 -3.45 2.31 32.04
N PHE A 774 -2.44 1.68 32.64
CA PHE A 774 -2.62 0.46 33.44
C PHE A 774 -3.20 0.82 34.82
N PRO A 775 -4.31 0.20 35.28
CA PRO A 775 -4.93 0.55 36.56
C PRO A 775 -4.00 0.49 37.77
N CYS A 776 -3.06 -0.48 37.78
CA CYS A 776 -2.07 -0.65 38.85
C CYS A 776 -0.91 0.37 38.86
N LEU A 777 -0.72 1.13 37.77
CA LEU A 777 0.37 2.10 37.64
C LEU A 777 -0.11 3.54 37.56
N ARG A 778 -1.31 3.75 37.01
CA ARG A 778 -1.86 5.09 36.77
C ARG A 778 -2.09 5.89 38.05
N GLU A 779 -2.34 5.20 39.16
CA GLU A 779 -2.59 5.78 40.49
C GLU A 779 -1.28 6.00 41.29
N ASP A 780 -0.13 5.46 40.83
CA ASP A 780 1.19 5.74 41.40
C ASP A 780 1.71 7.10 40.88
N VAL A 781 1.58 8.13 41.73
CA VAL A 781 2.01 9.50 41.44
C VAL A 781 3.50 9.59 41.08
N MET A 782 4.37 8.74 41.65
CA MET A 782 5.80 8.74 41.35
C MET A 782 6.05 8.19 39.94
N PHE A 783 5.43 7.07 39.57
CA PHE A 783 5.52 6.54 38.21
C PHE A 783 4.94 7.50 37.17
N VAL A 784 3.81 8.16 37.47
CA VAL A 784 3.22 9.19 36.60
C VAL A 784 4.19 10.38 36.43
N ALA A 785 4.85 10.81 37.50
CA ALA A 785 5.80 11.92 37.48
C ALA A 785 7.09 11.59 36.70
N ASP A 786 7.68 10.42 36.91
CA ASP A 786 8.86 9.98 36.16
C ASP A 786 8.54 9.82 34.66
N THR A 787 7.38 9.23 34.35
CA THR A 787 6.88 9.10 32.98
C THR A 787 6.65 10.46 32.33
N ALA A 788 6.08 11.43 33.06
CA ALA A 788 5.91 12.80 32.58
C ALA A 788 7.26 13.44 32.25
N ASN A 789 8.23 13.40 33.17
CA ASN A 789 9.57 13.98 32.94
C ASN A 789 10.29 13.38 31.72
N ALA A 790 10.19 12.06 31.53
CA ALA A 790 10.73 11.38 30.34
C ALA A 790 10.02 11.84 29.05
N ILE A 791 8.70 11.97 29.07
CA ILE A 791 7.90 12.47 27.94
C ILE A 791 8.24 13.93 27.60
N LEU A 792 8.37 14.80 28.61
CA LEU A 792 8.71 16.21 28.41
C LEU A 792 10.11 16.37 27.79
N THR A 793 11.08 15.58 28.24
CA THR A 793 12.42 15.52 27.64
C THR A 793 12.36 15.09 26.17
N ALA A 794 11.55 14.08 25.86
CA ALA A 794 11.37 13.58 24.49
C ALA A 794 10.57 14.55 23.57
N LEU A 795 9.77 15.46 24.12
CA LEU A 795 9.08 16.51 23.36
C LEU A 795 10.03 17.57 22.79
N ASP A 796 11.23 17.73 23.37
CA ASP A 796 12.25 18.65 22.87
C ASP A 796 13.31 17.97 21.97
N ASP A 797 13.13 16.70 21.63
CA ASP A 797 14.04 15.94 20.77
C ASP A 797 14.08 16.48 19.32
N ARG A 798 15.26 16.40 18.68
CA ARG A 798 15.47 16.86 17.29
C ARG A 798 14.63 16.07 16.28
N SER A 799 14.36 14.80 16.54
CA SER A 799 13.61 13.90 15.67
C SER A 799 12.09 14.16 15.74
N PRO A 800 11.42 14.48 14.62
CA PRO A 800 9.97 14.66 14.60
C PRO A 800 9.21 13.36 14.90
N ASN A 801 9.84 12.19 14.74
CA ASN A 801 9.23 10.91 15.12
C ASN A 801 9.21 10.72 16.65
N VAL A 802 10.27 11.14 17.34
CA VAL A 802 10.33 11.14 18.81
C VAL A 802 9.26 12.08 19.36
N ARG A 803 9.25 13.35 18.93
CA ARG A 803 8.25 14.32 19.39
C ARG A 803 6.81 13.87 19.11
N ALA A 804 6.55 13.18 17.98
CA ALA A 804 5.22 12.66 17.69
C ALA A 804 4.78 11.53 18.63
N LYS A 805 5.69 10.64 19.04
CA LYS A 805 5.40 9.61 20.05
C LYS A 805 5.31 10.20 21.46
N ALA A 806 6.18 11.13 21.81
CA ALA A 806 6.13 11.85 23.07
C ALA A 806 4.83 12.65 23.25
N ALA A 807 4.36 13.36 22.22
CA ALA A 807 3.08 14.07 22.27
C ALA A 807 1.89 13.11 22.43
N TRP A 808 1.90 11.96 21.74
CA TRP A 808 0.88 10.93 21.92
C TRP A 808 0.86 10.38 23.36
N SER A 809 2.03 10.04 23.91
CA SER A 809 2.16 9.60 25.30
C SER A 809 1.75 10.68 26.31
N LEU A 810 2.05 11.96 26.05
CA LEU A 810 1.59 13.08 26.89
C LEU A 810 0.06 13.16 26.88
N GLY A 811 -0.56 13.03 25.71
CA GLY A 811 -2.02 12.98 25.60
C GLY A 811 -2.61 11.90 26.51
N ASN A 812 -2.15 10.65 26.38
CA ASN A 812 -2.61 9.54 27.21
C ASN A 812 -2.41 9.78 28.71
N LEU A 813 -1.25 10.32 29.10
CA LEU A 813 -0.96 10.67 30.49
C LEU A 813 -1.95 11.72 31.00
N THR A 814 -2.27 12.74 30.20
CA THR A 814 -3.28 13.75 30.61
C THR A 814 -4.71 13.23 30.62
N ASP A 815 -5.07 12.25 29.78
CA ASP A 815 -6.36 11.56 29.91
C ASP A 815 -6.41 10.81 31.25
N THR A 816 -5.32 10.11 31.60
CA THR A 816 -5.16 9.42 32.88
C THR A 816 -5.34 10.37 34.08
N LEU A 817 -4.75 11.57 34.04
CA LEU A 817 -4.96 12.58 35.11
C LEU A 817 -6.45 12.91 35.30
N ILE A 818 -7.21 13.06 34.21
CA ILE A 818 -8.66 13.32 34.26
C ILE A 818 -9.45 12.12 34.77
N VAL A 819 -9.09 10.89 34.36
CA VAL A 819 -9.71 9.66 34.86
C VAL A 819 -9.49 9.50 36.37
N ASN A 820 -8.27 9.75 36.86
CA ASN A 820 -7.97 9.68 38.30
C ASN A 820 -8.66 10.80 39.09
N MET A 821 -8.70 12.03 38.56
CA MET A 821 -9.45 13.15 39.15
C MET A 821 -10.94 12.80 39.34
N GLN A 822 -11.52 11.99 38.44
CA GLN A 822 -12.91 11.53 38.54
C GLN A 822 -13.10 10.29 39.42
N ALA A 823 -12.13 9.38 39.47
CA ALA A 823 -12.26 8.08 40.15
C ALA A 823 -11.71 8.07 41.59
N VAL A 824 -10.59 8.76 41.83
CA VAL A 824 -9.89 8.86 43.13
C VAL A 824 -10.28 10.18 43.84
N GLY A 825 -10.57 11.23 43.08
CA GLY A 825 -10.99 12.52 43.61
C GLY A 825 -9.83 13.48 43.87
N LEU A 826 -10.01 14.36 44.86
CA LEU A 826 -9.09 15.48 45.12
C LEU A 826 -7.71 15.04 45.63
N GLU A 827 -7.61 13.93 46.36
CA GLU A 827 -6.36 13.46 46.98
C GLU A 827 -5.23 13.27 45.94
N PHE A 828 -5.52 12.56 44.84
CA PHE A 828 -4.57 12.40 43.73
C PHE A 828 -4.16 13.72 43.07
N GLN A 829 -5.07 14.71 43.04
CA GLN A 829 -4.82 16.01 42.41
C GLN A 829 -3.97 16.92 43.30
N GLU A 830 -4.07 16.79 44.62
CA GLU A 830 -3.27 17.52 45.63
C GLU A 830 -1.85 16.94 45.79
N GLU A 831 -1.67 15.62 45.60
CA GLU A 831 -0.34 14.98 45.59
C GLU A 831 0.48 15.29 44.33
N PHE A 832 -0.16 15.74 43.24
CA PHE A 832 0.52 15.99 41.96
C PHE A 832 1.32 17.31 41.96
N SER A 833 2.59 17.26 41.57
CA SER A 833 3.50 18.42 41.67
C SER A 833 3.10 19.61 40.78
N ASP A 834 2.82 20.76 41.41
CA ASP A 834 2.69 22.08 40.78
C ASP A 834 3.72 22.35 39.67
N MET A 835 5.00 22.11 39.96
CA MET A 835 6.09 22.46 39.05
C MET A 835 6.11 21.55 37.82
N LEU A 836 5.77 20.27 38.00
CA LEU A 836 5.60 19.33 36.91
C LEU A 836 4.39 19.72 36.05
N LEU A 837 3.25 20.02 36.67
CA LEU A 837 2.02 20.47 35.99
C LEU A 837 2.26 21.74 35.15
N LEU A 838 3.01 22.70 35.71
CA LEU A 838 3.43 23.92 35.02
C LEU A 838 4.35 23.64 33.81
N ASN A 839 5.31 22.72 33.97
CA ASN A 839 6.22 22.31 32.89
C ASN A 839 5.48 21.54 31.79
N MET A 840 4.51 20.70 32.15
CA MET A 840 3.63 20.00 31.21
C MET A 840 2.80 20.96 30.37
N LEU A 841 2.17 21.96 31.01
CA LEU A 841 1.40 22.99 30.32
C LEU A 841 2.27 23.76 29.32
N ARG A 842 3.45 24.23 29.74
CA ARG A 842 4.42 24.94 28.87
C ARG A 842 4.88 24.08 27.68
N SER A 843 5.21 22.82 27.92
CA SER A 843 5.73 21.92 26.87
C SER A 843 4.62 21.51 25.89
N ALA A 844 3.40 21.30 26.36
CA ALA A 844 2.24 21.08 25.51
C ALA A 844 1.93 22.31 24.64
N THR A 845 2.01 23.53 25.20
CA THR A 845 1.85 24.78 24.45
C THR A 845 2.90 24.90 23.36
N LYS A 846 4.18 24.68 23.68
CA LYS A 846 5.29 24.66 22.70
C LYS A 846 5.07 23.60 21.60
N ALA A 847 4.68 22.38 21.97
CA ALA A 847 4.45 21.28 21.04
C ALA A 847 3.23 21.50 20.11
N SER A 848 2.27 22.35 20.50
CA SER A 848 1.15 22.77 19.63
C SER A 848 1.58 23.67 18.45
N GLY A 849 2.82 24.17 18.46
CA GLY A 849 3.44 24.90 17.34
C GLY A 849 4.11 24.02 16.28
N ASP A 850 4.21 22.70 16.49
CA ASP A 850 4.86 21.77 15.55
C ASP A 850 3.84 21.22 14.50
N LYS A 851 4.28 20.28 13.66
CA LYS A 851 3.50 19.64 12.60
C LYS A 851 2.30 18.85 13.14
N ASP A 852 1.27 18.65 12.31
CA ASP A 852 -0.03 18.07 12.68
C ASP A 852 0.02 16.81 13.56
N ARG A 853 0.97 15.89 13.34
CA ARG A 853 1.10 14.65 14.14
C ARG A 853 1.44 14.92 15.61
N VAL A 854 2.28 15.91 15.87
CA VAL A 854 2.65 16.37 17.21
C VAL A 854 1.53 17.24 17.75
N LYS A 855 1.16 18.27 16.98
CA LYS A 855 0.14 19.27 17.32
C LYS A 855 -1.19 18.68 17.72
N SER A 856 -1.68 17.67 17.00
CA SER A 856 -2.94 16.95 17.29
C SER A 856 -2.97 16.43 18.73
N ASN A 857 -1.90 15.79 19.21
CA ASN A 857 -1.88 15.26 20.57
C ASN A 857 -1.53 16.34 21.60
N ALA A 858 -0.69 17.31 21.25
CA ALA A 858 -0.35 18.44 22.13
C ALA A 858 -1.59 19.28 22.50
N VAL A 859 -2.47 19.60 21.55
CA VAL A 859 -3.71 20.36 21.87
C VAL A 859 -4.69 19.56 22.72
N ARG A 860 -4.76 18.23 22.53
CA ARG A 860 -5.54 17.33 23.40
C ARG A 860 -5.02 17.38 24.84
N ALA A 861 -3.70 17.29 25.01
CA ALA A 861 -3.05 17.42 26.32
C ALA A 861 -3.32 18.78 26.98
N LEU A 862 -3.30 19.89 26.22
CA LEU A 862 -3.64 21.22 26.73
C LEU A 862 -5.04 21.28 27.33
N GLY A 863 -6.06 20.79 26.62
CA GLY A 863 -7.44 20.80 27.11
C GLY A 863 -7.62 20.03 28.41
N ASN A 864 -6.97 18.88 28.52
CA ASN A 864 -6.97 18.07 29.74
C ASN A 864 -6.21 18.77 30.89
N LEU A 865 -5.03 19.35 30.63
CA LEU A 865 -4.26 20.06 31.66
C LEU A 865 -5.01 21.28 32.20
N LEU A 866 -5.67 22.04 31.32
CA LEU A 866 -6.53 23.17 31.69
C LEU A 866 -7.75 22.72 32.50
N HIS A 867 -8.32 21.54 32.19
CA HIS A 867 -9.38 20.93 32.98
C HIS A 867 -8.89 20.56 34.39
N PHE A 868 -7.66 20.05 34.51
CA PHE A 868 -7.03 19.58 35.75
C PHE A 868 -6.49 20.71 36.68
N LEU A 869 -6.60 22.00 36.33
CA LEU A 869 -6.12 23.09 37.18
C LEU A 869 -7.07 23.39 38.37
N GLN A 870 -6.54 23.33 39.59
CA GLN A 870 -7.23 23.72 40.83
C GLN A 870 -7.15 25.23 41.12
N PRO A 871 -8.03 25.79 42.00
CA PRO A 871 -7.97 27.18 42.43
C PRO A 871 -6.60 27.63 42.96
N VAL A 872 -5.89 26.74 43.67
CA VAL A 872 -4.55 27.01 44.21
C VAL A 872 -3.50 27.25 43.12
N HIS A 873 -3.66 26.64 41.93
CA HIS A 873 -2.80 26.91 40.77
C HIS A 873 -3.16 28.26 40.13
N LEU A 874 -4.45 28.57 40.00
CA LEU A 874 -4.93 29.81 39.38
C LEU A 874 -4.59 31.06 40.21
N GLY A 875 -4.45 30.91 41.55
CA GLY A 875 -3.95 31.97 42.43
C GLY A 875 -2.42 32.17 42.41
N LYS A 876 -1.64 31.31 41.74
CA LYS A 876 -0.17 31.41 41.69
C LYS A 876 0.26 32.18 40.43
N PRO A 877 0.98 33.32 40.55
CA PRO A 877 1.37 34.15 39.39
C PRO A 877 2.15 33.41 38.29
N VAL A 878 2.90 32.36 38.66
CA VAL A 878 3.69 31.55 37.72
C VAL A 878 2.85 30.76 36.71
N PHE A 879 1.56 30.52 36.98
CA PHE A 879 0.61 29.85 36.07
C PHE A 879 -0.13 30.81 35.14
N GLU A 880 -0.21 32.11 35.46
CA GLU A 880 -1.08 33.07 34.75
C GLU A 880 -0.72 33.17 33.26
N GLN A 881 0.55 33.48 32.94
CA GLN A 881 1.01 33.58 31.57
C GLN A 881 0.89 32.24 30.80
N PRO A 882 1.40 31.10 31.31
CA PRO A 882 1.25 29.80 30.63
C PRO A 882 -0.20 29.37 30.36
N LEU A 883 -1.14 29.70 31.25
CA LEU A 883 -2.56 29.46 31.03
C LEU A 883 -3.10 30.29 29.86
N GLN A 884 -2.79 31.59 29.82
CA GLN A 884 -3.21 32.44 28.70
C GLN A 884 -2.59 31.99 27.37
N GLU A 885 -1.33 31.57 27.37
CA GLU A 885 -0.64 31.03 26.18
C GLU A 885 -1.26 29.71 25.71
N ALA A 886 -1.59 28.80 26.62
CA ALA A 886 -2.31 27.57 26.34
C ALA A 886 -3.69 27.82 25.70
N MET A 887 -4.48 28.75 26.27
CA MET A 887 -5.77 29.12 25.70
C MET A 887 -5.64 29.74 24.30
N ARG A 888 -4.70 30.67 24.10
CA ARG A 888 -4.42 31.25 22.77
C ARG A 888 -4.05 30.16 21.76
N ALA A 889 -3.16 29.23 22.11
CA ALA A 889 -2.74 28.14 21.24
C ALA A 889 -3.90 27.22 20.80
N LEU A 890 -4.87 26.96 21.68
CA LEU A 890 -6.11 26.24 21.33
C LEU A 890 -6.98 27.05 20.36
N ILE A 891 -7.23 28.33 20.67
CA ILE A 891 -8.06 29.25 19.86
C ILE A 891 -7.48 29.41 18.45
N ASP A 892 -6.17 29.65 18.35
CA ASP A 892 -5.45 29.80 17.08
C ASP A 892 -5.46 28.49 16.28
N THR A 893 -5.48 27.34 16.94
CA THR A 893 -5.58 26.03 16.28
C THR A 893 -7.00 25.73 15.75
N VAL A 894 -8.04 26.20 16.43
CA VAL A 894 -9.44 26.12 15.95
C VAL A 894 -9.63 27.04 14.73
N ARG A 895 -9.06 28.25 14.76
CA ARG A 895 -9.18 29.25 13.66
C ARG A 895 -8.27 28.95 12.47
N GLY A 896 -6.99 28.66 12.69
CA GLY A 896 -5.96 28.51 11.66
C GLY A 896 -6.09 27.22 10.83
N ASP A 897 -5.40 27.16 9.69
CA ASP A 897 -5.56 26.13 8.64
C ASP A 897 -4.92 24.75 8.96
N ALA A 898 -5.04 24.32 10.21
CA ALA A 898 -4.64 22.99 10.63
C ALA A 898 -5.55 21.90 10.03
N THR A 899 -5.04 20.67 9.93
CA THR A 899 -5.82 19.52 9.45
C THR A 899 -7.09 19.29 10.27
N MET A 900 -8.13 18.69 9.66
CA MET A 900 -9.42 18.48 10.33
C MET A 900 -9.31 17.65 11.62
N LYS A 901 -8.36 16.70 11.72
CA LYS A 901 -8.07 15.99 12.97
C LYS A 901 -7.53 16.92 14.06
N VAL A 902 -6.63 17.85 13.70
CA VAL A 902 -6.08 18.83 14.65
C VAL A 902 -7.16 19.82 15.11
N ARG A 903 -7.98 20.36 14.18
CA ARG A 903 -9.13 21.21 14.53
C ARG A 903 -10.14 20.47 15.42
N TRP A 904 -10.45 19.21 15.13
CA TRP A 904 -11.33 18.37 15.96
C TRP A 904 -10.78 18.21 17.38
N ASN A 905 -9.50 17.87 17.54
CA ASN A 905 -8.86 17.76 18.86
C ASN A 905 -8.84 19.12 19.59
N ALA A 906 -8.67 20.25 18.88
CA ALA A 906 -8.66 21.57 19.50
C ALA A 906 -10.06 22.03 19.96
N CYS A 907 -11.12 21.75 19.20
CA CYS A 907 -12.50 21.98 19.66
C CYS A 907 -12.83 21.12 20.89
N TYR A 908 -12.44 19.83 20.87
CA TYR A 908 -12.59 18.94 22.02
C TYR A 908 -11.80 19.46 23.25
N ALA A 909 -10.57 19.94 23.04
CA ALA A 909 -9.73 20.50 24.09
C ALA A 909 -10.30 21.77 24.73
N LEU A 910 -10.88 22.69 23.94
CA LEU A 910 -11.61 23.84 24.48
C LEU A 910 -12.83 23.40 25.30
N GLY A 911 -13.57 22.38 24.82
CA GLY A 911 -14.65 21.76 25.58
C GLY A 911 -14.19 21.22 26.94
N ASN A 912 -13.06 20.49 26.98
CA ASN A 912 -12.47 20.01 28.24
C ASN A 912 -12.03 21.16 29.15
N ALA A 913 -11.37 22.19 28.61
CA ALA A 913 -11.01 23.37 29.41
C ALA A 913 -12.25 24.03 30.04
N PHE A 914 -13.35 24.16 29.30
CA PHE A 914 -14.58 24.80 29.79
C PHE A 914 -15.24 24.05 30.96
N ARG A 915 -14.99 22.74 31.11
CA ARG A 915 -15.47 21.91 32.24
C ARG A 915 -14.87 22.33 33.58
N ASN A 916 -13.71 23.00 33.59
CA ASN A 916 -13.13 23.54 34.82
C ASN A 916 -13.87 24.81 35.26
N HIS A 917 -14.69 24.69 36.30
CA HIS A 917 -15.46 25.78 36.90
C HIS A 917 -14.59 26.92 37.43
N ASN A 918 -13.34 26.64 37.80
CA ASN A 918 -12.42 27.63 38.37
C ASN A 918 -11.82 28.56 37.32
N LEU A 919 -11.88 28.20 36.03
CA LEU A 919 -11.41 29.09 34.96
C LEU A 919 -12.33 30.32 34.81
N PRO A 920 -11.76 31.54 34.63
CA PRO A 920 -12.50 32.79 34.46
C PRO A 920 -13.18 32.93 33.08
N LEU A 921 -14.01 31.96 32.70
CA LEU A 921 -14.89 32.07 31.54
C LEU A 921 -15.82 33.28 31.68
N GLY A 922 -16.12 33.94 30.57
CA GLY A 922 -16.98 35.13 30.50
C GLY A 922 -16.30 36.43 30.94
N SER A 923 -15.22 36.37 31.74
CA SER A 923 -14.50 37.55 32.26
C SER A 923 -13.06 37.68 31.75
N ALA A 924 -12.37 36.57 31.46
CA ALA A 924 -11.03 36.60 30.89
C ALA A 924 -11.03 37.08 29.43
N VAL A 925 -10.00 37.84 29.06
CA VAL A 925 -9.82 38.40 27.71
C VAL A 925 -10.04 37.33 26.64
N TRP A 926 -9.29 36.22 26.71
CA TRP A 926 -9.32 35.10 25.75
C TRP A 926 -10.67 34.38 25.65
N SER A 927 -11.59 34.58 26.59
CA SER A 927 -12.88 33.88 26.61
C SER A 927 -13.74 34.30 25.41
N LYS A 928 -13.65 35.57 25.01
CA LYS A 928 -14.40 36.11 23.87
C LYS A 928 -13.94 35.47 22.57
N GLU A 929 -12.62 35.43 22.34
CA GLU A 929 -12.06 34.84 21.12
C GLU A 929 -12.31 33.33 21.04
N ALA A 930 -12.35 32.62 22.16
CA ALA A 930 -12.69 31.20 22.22
C ALA A 930 -14.13 30.92 21.76
N TYR A 931 -15.11 31.67 22.27
CA TYR A 931 -16.49 31.55 21.82
C TYR A 931 -16.63 31.90 20.33
N SER A 932 -16.07 33.01 19.86
CA SER A 932 -16.13 33.36 18.43
C SER A 932 -15.41 32.35 17.53
N ALA A 933 -14.32 31.71 17.99
CA ALA A 933 -13.65 30.65 17.23
C ALA A 933 -14.55 29.41 17.04
N LEU A 934 -15.18 28.95 18.12
CA LEU A 934 -16.10 27.81 18.09
C LEU A 934 -17.38 28.12 17.29
N SER A 935 -17.94 29.32 17.44
CA SER A 935 -19.10 29.84 16.68
C SER A 935 -18.82 29.94 15.18
N TYR A 936 -17.62 30.37 14.79
CA TYR A 936 -17.19 30.36 13.39
C TYR A 936 -17.04 28.93 12.84
N VAL A 937 -16.44 28.02 13.60
CA VAL A 937 -16.17 26.65 13.13
C VAL A 937 -17.45 25.79 13.06
N VAL A 938 -18.41 25.97 13.97
CA VAL A 938 -19.68 25.21 13.94
C VAL A 938 -20.57 25.58 12.74
N THR A 939 -20.44 26.80 12.23
CA THR A 939 -21.18 27.31 11.07
C THR A 939 -20.45 27.05 9.75
N SER A 940 -19.14 27.32 9.66
CA SER A 940 -18.40 27.38 8.38
C SER A 940 -17.59 26.12 8.01
N CYS A 941 -17.30 25.22 8.95
CA CYS A 941 -16.41 24.10 8.68
C CYS A 941 -17.10 22.99 7.86
N LYS A 942 -16.53 22.62 6.71
CA LYS A 942 -17.08 21.55 5.85
C LYS A 942 -17.13 20.16 6.51
N ASN A 943 -16.28 19.87 7.50
CA ASN A 943 -16.24 18.55 8.15
C ASN A 943 -17.18 18.47 9.36
N PHE A 944 -18.14 17.56 9.32
CA PHE A 944 -19.22 17.52 10.33
C PHE A 944 -18.74 17.00 11.68
N LYS A 945 -17.69 16.15 11.73
CA LYS A 945 -17.07 15.77 13.02
C LYS A 945 -16.52 16.99 13.76
N VAL A 946 -15.87 17.93 13.06
CA VAL A 946 -15.37 19.17 13.66
C VAL A 946 -16.52 20.05 14.14
N ARG A 947 -17.59 20.22 13.33
CA ARG A 947 -18.81 20.94 13.73
C ARG A 947 -19.43 20.34 15.00
N ILE A 948 -19.57 19.01 15.09
CA ILE A 948 -20.09 18.28 16.27
C ILE A 948 -19.29 18.62 17.53
N LYS A 949 -17.96 18.53 17.49
CA LYS A 949 -17.14 18.86 18.68
C LYS A 949 -17.15 20.35 19.02
N SER A 950 -17.29 21.23 18.03
CA SER A 950 -17.46 22.67 18.28
C SER A 950 -18.79 22.95 19.00
N ALA A 951 -19.90 22.38 18.51
CA ALA A 951 -21.21 22.49 19.13
C ALA A 951 -21.22 21.92 20.57
N ALA A 952 -20.57 20.77 20.78
CA ALA A 952 -20.44 20.16 22.11
C ALA A 952 -19.66 21.06 23.09
N ALA A 953 -18.56 21.70 22.64
CA ALA A 953 -17.79 22.63 23.48
C ALA A 953 -18.60 23.87 23.87
N LEU A 954 -19.40 24.41 22.95
CA LEU A 954 -20.29 25.55 23.20
C LEU A 954 -21.39 25.25 24.23
N SER A 955 -21.75 23.99 24.46
CA SER A 955 -22.74 23.55 25.45
C SER A 955 -22.13 22.94 26.73
N VAL A 956 -20.87 23.24 27.05
CA VAL A 956 -20.22 22.82 28.31
C VAL A 956 -20.50 23.75 29.51
N PRO A 957 -20.43 25.10 29.39
CA PRO A 957 -20.56 25.98 30.54
C PRO A 957 -21.97 25.91 31.17
N LEU A 958 -22.05 25.58 32.47
CA LEU A 958 -23.31 25.29 33.15
C LEU A 958 -24.12 26.53 33.60
N THR A 959 -23.51 27.73 33.61
CA THR A 959 -24.15 28.96 34.12
C THR A 959 -23.98 30.13 33.15
N ARG A 960 -24.94 31.06 33.17
CA ARG A 960 -25.04 32.16 32.20
C ARG A 960 -23.84 33.09 32.17
N ASP A 961 -23.33 33.44 33.35
CA ASP A 961 -22.20 34.36 33.55
C ASP A 961 -20.94 33.92 32.78
N ARG A 962 -20.73 32.61 32.65
CA ARG A 962 -19.56 32.03 31.96
C ARG A 962 -19.58 32.26 30.44
N TYR A 963 -20.73 32.57 29.85
CA TYR A 963 -20.85 32.96 28.44
C TYR A 963 -20.50 34.43 28.17
N GLY A 964 -20.19 35.22 29.20
CA GLY A 964 -19.84 36.64 29.07
C GLY A 964 -21.06 37.55 28.89
N ASP A 965 -20.89 38.64 28.13
CA ASP A 965 -21.95 39.64 27.92
C ASP A 965 -23.15 39.12 27.09
N VAL A 966 -24.21 39.94 26.97
CA VAL A 966 -25.42 39.61 26.18
C VAL A 966 -25.10 39.45 24.69
N HIS A 967 -24.12 40.19 24.15
CA HIS A 967 -23.73 40.07 22.75
C HIS A 967 -23.00 38.75 22.45
N GLN A 968 -22.15 38.30 23.37
CA GLN A 968 -21.41 37.04 23.24
C GLN A 968 -22.33 35.82 23.33
N PHE A 969 -23.26 35.82 24.28
CA PHE A 969 -24.28 34.76 24.38
C PHE A 969 -25.17 34.72 23.12
N ALA A 970 -25.62 35.88 22.66
CA ALA A 970 -26.39 36.01 21.42
C ALA A 970 -25.61 35.54 20.17
N GLU A 971 -24.29 35.71 20.13
CA GLU A 971 -23.44 35.18 19.06
C GLU A 971 -23.43 33.64 19.05
N VAL A 972 -23.22 33.01 20.20
CA VAL A 972 -23.22 31.55 20.33
C VAL A 972 -24.59 30.96 19.97
N TRP A 973 -25.67 31.57 20.46
CA TRP A 973 -27.05 31.19 20.09
C TRP A 973 -27.28 31.24 18.58
N ARG A 974 -26.98 32.39 17.94
CA ARG A 974 -27.15 32.58 16.49
C ARG A 974 -26.31 31.59 15.68
N ALA A 975 -25.08 31.33 16.09
CA ALA A 975 -24.20 30.38 15.40
C ALA A 975 -24.74 28.94 15.47
N LEU A 976 -25.25 28.49 16.61
CA LEU A 976 -25.85 27.15 16.75
C LEU A 976 -27.17 27.02 15.99
N ALA A 977 -28.03 28.04 16.03
CA ALA A 977 -29.29 28.06 15.29
C ALA A 977 -29.05 28.02 13.76
N GLN A 978 -28.14 28.87 13.26
CA GLN A 978 -27.75 28.87 11.85
C GLN A 978 -27.11 27.54 11.44
N ALA A 979 -26.26 26.96 12.28
CA ALA A 979 -25.63 25.66 12.00
C ALA A 979 -26.65 24.52 11.91
N LEU A 980 -27.75 24.58 12.67
CA LEU A 980 -28.84 23.60 12.63
C LEU A 980 -29.72 23.76 11.39
N GLU A 981 -30.05 25.00 11.02
CA GLU A 981 -30.76 25.32 9.76
C GLU A 981 -30.01 24.77 8.54
N HIS A 982 -28.69 25.00 8.46
CA HIS A 982 -27.82 24.55 7.36
C HIS A 982 -27.17 23.18 7.65
N SER A 983 -27.84 22.30 8.41
CA SER A 983 -27.29 20.99 8.79
C SER A 983 -27.44 19.91 7.71
N GLU A 984 -28.31 20.12 6.73
CA GLU A 984 -28.56 19.20 5.61
C GLU A 984 -27.81 19.61 4.32
N GLU A 985 -27.18 20.80 4.31
CA GLU A 985 -26.41 21.31 3.18
C GLU A 985 -24.98 20.75 3.19
N THR A 986 -24.73 19.71 2.38
CA THR A 986 -23.37 19.21 2.11
C THR A 986 -23.18 18.82 0.64
N GLU A 987 -22.00 19.18 0.10
CA GLU A 987 -21.54 18.75 -1.22
C GLU A 987 -20.81 17.38 -1.16
N ASP A 988 -20.38 16.96 0.03
CA ASP A 988 -19.66 15.70 0.25
C ASP A 988 -20.60 14.60 0.76
N PHE A 989 -20.75 13.55 -0.05
CA PHE A 989 -21.55 12.37 0.26
C PHE A 989 -21.03 11.59 1.48
N LEU A 990 -19.73 11.63 1.77
CA LEU A 990 -19.12 10.94 2.92
C LEU A 990 -19.44 11.60 4.26
N GLU A 991 -19.81 12.88 4.28
CA GLU A 991 -20.26 13.60 5.48
C GLU A 991 -21.73 13.33 5.79
N TYR A 992 -22.53 12.83 4.84
CA TYR A 992 -23.97 12.57 5.04
C TYR A 992 -24.25 11.57 6.18
N ARG A 993 -23.32 10.64 6.44
CA ARG A 993 -23.39 9.70 7.58
C ARG A 993 -23.31 10.39 8.96
N TYR A 994 -22.93 11.65 9.03
CA TYR A 994 -22.80 12.43 10.26
C TYR A 994 -23.91 13.48 10.46
N CYS A 995 -24.81 13.69 9.48
CA CYS A 995 -25.92 14.65 9.59
C CYS A 995 -26.79 14.43 10.84
N ALA A 996 -27.14 13.17 11.14
CA ALA A 996 -27.96 12.83 12.30
C ALA A 996 -27.26 13.21 13.62
N SER A 997 -25.99 12.85 13.78
CA SER A 997 -25.18 13.18 14.96
C SER A 997 -24.97 14.69 15.12
N LEU A 998 -24.78 15.42 14.01
CA LEU A 998 -24.66 16.88 14.01
C LEU A 998 -25.95 17.55 14.48
N ARG A 999 -27.10 17.18 13.91
CA ARG A 999 -28.41 17.72 14.32
C ARG A 999 -28.70 17.44 15.80
N SER A 1000 -28.47 16.20 16.23
CA SER A 1000 -28.63 15.79 17.65
C SER A 1000 -27.79 16.66 18.60
N GLN A 1001 -26.51 16.85 18.31
CA GLN A 1001 -25.62 17.68 19.15
C GLN A 1001 -25.99 19.18 19.13
N LEU A 1002 -26.45 19.70 17.98
CA LEU A 1002 -26.92 21.08 17.86
C LEU A 1002 -28.23 21.32 18.62
N CYS A 1003 -29.19 20.39 18.52
CA CYS A 1003 -30.42 20.42 19.32
C CYS A 1003 -30.11 20.40 20.82
N ARG A 1004 -29.21 19.51 21.28
CA ARG A 1004 -28.75 19.48 22.67
C ARG A 1004 -28.13 20.82 23.09
N ALA A 1005 -27.28 21.42 22.26
CA ALA A 1005 -26.63 22.68 22.56
C ALA A 1005 -27.61 23.87 22.65
N LEU A 1006 -28.64 23.92 21.80
CA LEU A 1006 -29.68 24.94 21.86
C LEU A 1006 -30.59 24.78 23.09
N LEU A 1007 -30.97 23.54 23.45
CA LEU A 1007 -31.72 23.25 24.68
C LEU A 1007 -30.95 23.65 25.94
N HIS A 1008 -29.63 23.41 25.95
CA HIS A 1008 -28.74 23.87 27.02
C HIS A 1008 -28.69 25.41 27.14
N LEU A 1009 -28.58 26.14 26.02
CA LEU A 1009 -28.63 27.61 26.08
C LEU A 1009 -29.98 28.14 26.57
N LEU A 1010 -31.09 27.47 26.23
CA LEU A 1010 -32.43 27.82 26.74
C LEU A 1010 -32.55 27.60 28.25
N SER A 1011 -31.95 26.55 28.81
CA SER A 1011 -32.03 26.29 30.26
C SER A 1011 -31.27 27.34 31.07
N VAL A 1012 -30.16 27.88 30.54
CA VAL A 1012 -29.33 28.90 31.23
C VAL A 1012 -29.65 30.36 30.88
N CYS A 1013 -30.47 30.66 29.87
CA CYS A 1013 -30.70 32.05 29.43
C CYS A 1013 -31.34 32.95 30.51
N GLN A 1014 -31.04 34.25 30.46
CA GLN A 1014 -31.60 35.27 31.36
C GLN A 1014 -32.50 36.26 30.59
N PRO A 1015 -33.32 37.09 31.27
CA PRO A 1015 -34.25 38.00 30.61
C PRO A 1015 -33.63 38.92 29.55
N ASP A 1016 -32.40 39.38 29.78
CA ASP A 1016 -31.67 40.25 28.83
C ASP A 1016 -31.27 39.55 27.52
N ASP A 1017 -31.24 38.21 27.49
CA ASP A 1017 -30.92 37.42 26.30
C ASP A 1017 -32.14 37.21 25.37
N LEU A 1018 -33.35 37.36 25.91
CA LEU A 1018 -34.62 37.06 25.21
C LEU A 1018 -34.80 37.82 23.88
N PRO A 1019 -34.37 39.08 23.69
CA PRO A 1019 -34.47 39.76 22.40
C PRO A 1019 -33.65 39.06 21.29
N ALA A 1020 -32.49 38.49 21.63
CA ALA A 1020 -31.64 37.76 20.67
C ALA A 1020 -32.19 36.36 20.35
N LEU A 1021 -32.81 35.71 21.35
CA LEU A 1021 -33.54 34.46 21.14
C LEU A 1021 -34.76 34.71 20.24
N ARG A 1022 -35.56 35.75 20.54
CA ARG A 1022 -36.73 36.16 19.75
C ARG A 1022 -36.38 36.32 18.28
N SER A 1023 -35.35 37.08 17.93
CA SER A 1023 -35.03 37.36 16.52
C SER A 1023 -34.87 36.08 15.70
N SER A 1024 -34.14 35.10 16.24
CA SER A 1024 -33.87 33.81 15.58
C SER A 1024 -35.10 32.87 15.55
N LEU A 1025 -36.11 33.14 16.38
CA LEU A 1025 -37.35 32.37 16.54
C LEU A 1025 -38.59 33.09 15.94
N SER A 1026 -38.43 34.32 15.46
CA SER A 1026 -39.44 35.08 14.71
C SER A 1026 -39.22 35.09 13.20
N ASP A 1027 -38.02 34.70 12.76
CA ASP A 1027 -37.63 34.64 11.34
C ASP A 1027 -38.13 33.37 10.63
N GLN A 1028 -37.86 33.27 9.32
CA GLN A 1028 -38.25 32.13 8.46
C GLN A 1028 -37.69 30.78 8.93
N SER A 1029 -36.66 30.81 9.80
CA SER A 1029 -36.02 29.68 10.46
C SER A 1029 -36.91 28.96 11.50
N ARG A 1030 -37.94 29.62 12.06
CA ARG A 1030 -38.77 29.06 13.16
C ARG A 1030 -39.31 27.64 12.88
N PRO A 1031 -39.92 27.33 11.72
CA PRO A 1031 -40.48 26.00 11.47
C PRO A 1031 -39.40 24.91 11.34
N VAL A 1032 -38.22 25.28 10.83
CA VAL A 1032 -37.08 24.37 10.63
C VAL A 1032 -36.48 24.00 12.00
N LEU A 1033 -36.21 25.00 12.84
CA LEU A 1033 -35.71 24.79 14.21
C LEU A 1033 -36.70 23.98 15.05
N GLN A 1034 -38.00 24.30 14.96
CA GLN A 1034 -39.06 23.55 15.64
C GLN A 1034 -39.09 22.08 15.18
N GLY A 1035 -39.04 21.82 13.87
CA GLY A 1035 -39.06 20.47 13.32
C GLY A 1035 -37.89 19.59 13.81
N PHE A 1036 -36.67 20.14 13.85
CA PHE A 1036 -35.50 19.42 14.36
C PHE A 1036 -35.55 19.16 15.87
N LEU A 1037 -36.04 20.12 16.66
CA LEU A 1037 -36.21 19.93 18.11
C LEU A 1037 -37.30 18.89 18.43
N VAL A 1038 -38.44 18.94 17.74
CA VAL A 1038 -39.52 17.94 17.89
C VAL A 1038 -39.01 16.54 17.53
N HIS A 1039 -38.31 16.37 16.40
CA HIS A 1039 -37.74 15.08 16.02
C HIS A 1039 -36.71 14.58 17.06
N TYR A 1040 -35.85 15.45 17.57
CA TYR A 1040 -34.86 15.08 18.58
C TYR A 1040 -35.50 14.62 19.91
N LEU A 1041 -36.59 15.26 20.33
CA LEU A 1041 -37.30 14.91 21.57
C LEU A 1041 -38.21 13.68 21.44
N SER A 1042 -38.61 13.32 20.22
CA SER A 1042 -39.41 12.12 19.91
C SER A 1042 -38.57 10.85 19.76
N ASP A 1043 -37.35 10.96 19.24
CA ASP A 1043 -36.47 9.83 18.92
C ASP A 1043 -35.75 9.25 20.15
N LYS A 1044 -36.48 8.46 20.96
CA LYS A 1044 -35.90 7.68 22.08
C LYS A 1044 -35.06 6.50 21.57
N GLY A 1045 -33.92 6.74 20.91
CA GLY A 1045 -33.12 5.59 20.46
C GLY A 1045 -31.80 5.78 19.72
N VAL A 1046 -31.35 6.99 19.36
CA VAL A 1046 -30.01 7.12 18.72
C VAL A 1046 -28.90 7.05 19.77
N THR A 1047 -28.57 5.81 20.17
CA THR A 1047 -27.27 5.51 20.79
C THR A 1047 -26.15 5.96 19.86
N LEU A 1048 -25.10 6.54 20.42
CA LEU A 1048 -23.94 7.06 19.70
C LEU A 1048 -23.12 5.91 19.08
N ALA A 1049 -23.58 5.39 17.94
CA ALA A 1049 -22.82 4.51 17.07
C ALA A 1049 -21.72 5.30 16.36
N ALA A 1050 -20.65 5.62 17.09
CA ALA A 1050 -19.40 6.09 16.50
C ALA A 1050 -18.91 5.02 15.50
N GLY A 1051 -18.85 5.40 14.22
CA GLY A 1051 -18.53 4.46 13.14
C GLY A 1051 -17.15 3.84 13.30
N VAL A 1052 -17.10 2.52 13.44
CA VAL A 1052 -15.89 1.71 13.51
C VAL A 1052 -15.10 1.83 12.20
N ASP A 1053 -14.07 2.68 12.20
CA ASP A 1053 -13.05 2.76 11.15
C ASP A 1053 -11.71 3.28 11.71
N GLY A 1054 -10.92 2.35 12.28
CA GLY A 1054 -9.46 2.34 12.06
C GLY A 1054 -8.55 3.37 12.73
N ALA A 1055 -8.55 3.50 14.06
CA ALA A 1055 -7.35 3.83 14.84
C ALA A 1055 -7.48 3.40 16.31
N ALA A 1056 -6.90 2.26 16.70
CA ALA A 1056 -6.98 1.78 18.07
C ALA A 1056 -6.21 2.69 19.04
N GLY A 1057 -6.94 3.40 19.92
CA GLY A 1057 -6.36 4.11 21.07
C GLY A 1057 -6.85 5.55 21.34
N GLU A 1058 -7.81 6.11 20.59
CA GLU A 1058 -8.22 7.52 20.75
C GLU A 1058 -9.70 7.77 21.10
N GLU A 1059 -10.54 6.73 21.26
CA GLU A 1059 -11.96 6.86 21.63
C GLU A 1059 -12.27 6.14 22.95
N ALA A 1060 -11.91 6.77 24.08
CA ALA A 1060 -12.40 6.42 25.41
C ALA A 1060 -12.61 7.73 26.21
N GLY A 1061 -13.83 7.94 26.73
CA GLY A 1061 -14.15 9.09 27.59
C GLY A 1061 -15.11 10.13 26.99
N ASP A 1062 -16.39 9.78 26.86
CA ASP A 1062 -17.51 10.67 27.22
C ASP A 1062 -18.84 9.88 27.23
N HIS A 1063 -19.05 9.05 28.26
CA HIS A 1063 -20.39 8.58 28.61
C HIS A 1063 -21.09 9.64 29.46
N VAL A 1064 -21.44 10.78 28.85
CA VAL A 1064 -22.40 11.69 29.46
C VAL A 1064 -23.76 11.00 29.43
N VAL A 1065 -24.33 10.73 30.60
CA VAL A 1065 -25.66 10.14 30.76
C VAL A 1065 -26.66 10.94 29.90
N PRO A 1066 -27.60 10.29 29.18
CA PRO A 1066 -28.64 11.00 28.47
C PRO A 1066 -29.55 11.71 29.48
N GLU A 1067 -29.34 13.01 29.67
CA GLU A 1067 -30.34 13.88 30.29
C GLU A 1067 -31.62 13.78 29.44
N ASP A 1068 -32.77 13.56 30.08
CA ASP A 1068 -34.04 13.54 29.37
C ASP A 1068 -34.32 14.96 28.86
N GLY A 1069 -34.06 15.20 27.57
CA GLY A 1069 -34.17 16.52 26.97
C GLY A 1069 -35.58 17.12 27.09
N LEU A 1070 -36.61 16.30 27.30
CA LEU A 1070 -37.97 16.76 27.59
C LEU A 1070 -38.09 17.28 29.03
N MET A 1071 -37.40 16.68 29.99
CA MET A 1071 -37.35 17.14 31.38
C MET A 1071 -36.70 18.53 31.46
N VAL A 1072 -35.51 18.69 30.87
CA VAL A 1072 -34.78 19.97 30.83
C VAL A 1072 -35.61 21.06 30.13
N LEU A 1073 -36.32 20.72 29.05
CA LEU A 1073 -37.22 21.64 28.36
C LEU A 1073 -38.42 22.06 29.22
N ASN A 1074 -39.05 21.12 29.95
CA ASN A 1074 -40.18 21.40 30.84
C ASN A 1074 -39.79 22.22 32.09
N GLU A 1075 -38.62 21.97 32.66
CA GLU A 1075 -38.04 22.80 33.74
C GLU A 1075 -37.77 24.22 33.25
N THR A 1076 -37.18 24.36 32.06
CA THR A 1076 -36.95 25.64 31.40
C THR A 1076 -38.25 26.39 31.13
N LEU A 1077 -39.28 25.69 30.64
CA LEU A 1077 -40.60 26.27 30.37
C LEU A 1077 -41.26 26.78 31.67
N THR A 1078 -41.20 25.99 32.75
CA THR A 1078 -41.70 26.39 34.08
C THR A 1078 -41.00 27.65 34.59
N ARG A 1079 -39.66 27.70 34.48
CA ARG A 1079 -38.83 28.85 34.87
C ARG A 1079 -39.22 30.13 34.11
N LEU A 1080 -39.36 30.05 32.79
CA LEU A 1080 -39.72 31.18 31.94
C LEU A 1080 -41.18 31.63 32.14
N LYS A 1081 -42.10 30.72 32.49
CA LYS A 1081 -43.49 31.06 32.85
C LYS A 1081 -43.59 31.83 34.17
N GLY A 1082 -42.85 31.43 35.21
CA GLY A 1082 -42.80 32.18 36.47
C GLY A 1082 -42.31 33.62 36.25
N GLN A 1083 -41.28 33.81 35.42
CA GLN A 1083 -40.79 35.14 35.04
C GLN A 1083 -41.82 35.97 34.23
N LEU A 1084 -42.76 35.32 33.52
CA LEU A 1084 -43.79 36.00 32.75
C LEU A 1084 -44.91 36.57 33.63
N GLU A 1085 -45.16 35.95 34.78
CA GLU A 1085 -46.11 36.42 35.79
C GLU A 1085 -45.57 37.65 36.56
N GLU A 1086 -44.25 37.83 36.61
CA GLU A 1086 -43.57 38.96 37.27
C GLU A 1086 -43.21 40.14 36.32
N ALA A 1087 -43.25 39.96 35.00
CA ALA A 1087 -42.66 40.89 34.03
C ALA A 1087 -43.55 42.08 33.61
N VAL A 1088 -43.01 43.31 33.71
CA VAL A 1088 -43.69 44.55 33.29
C VAL A 1088 -43.46 44.88 31.81
N LEU A 1089 -44.57 44.83 31.04
CA LEU A 1089 -44.82 45.39 29.70
C LEU A 1089 -43.81 45.13 28.55
N ASN A 1090 -42.53 45.52 28.67
CA ASN A 1090 -41.61 45.50 27.52
C ASN A 1090 -40.87 44.16 27.36
N SER A 1091 -40.32 43.57 28.43
CA SER A 1091 -39.75 42.21 28.38
C SER A 1091 -40.82 41.12 28.18
N SER A 1092 -42.10 41.48 28.35
CA SER A 1092 -43.24 40.58 28.25
C SER A 1092 -43.44 40.00 26.84
N GLU A 1093 -43.19 40.77 25.76
CA GLU A 1093 -43.36 40.24 24.39
C GLU A 1093 -42.26 39.26 23.99
N ASP A 1094 -41.01 39.55 24.34
CA ASP A 1094 -39.88 38.69 24.00
C ASP A 1094 -40.01 37.35 24.73
N LEU A 1095 -40.34 37.41 26.01
CA LEU A 1095 -40.61 36.24 26.85
C LEU A 1095 -41.81 35.43 26.33
N LYS A 1096 -42.94 36.07 25.99
CA LYS A 1096 -44.10 35.39 25.36
C LYS A 1096 -43.71 34.68 24.07
N THR A 1097 -42.88 35.29 23.23
CA THR A 1097 -42.50 34.70 21.94
C THR A 1097 -41.67 33.44 22.13
N VAL A 1098 -40.73 33.44 23.08
CA VAL A 1098 -39.91 32.27 23.44
C VAL A 1098 -40.77 31.20 24.13
N VAL A 1099 -41.59 31.55 25.11
CA VAL A 1099 -42.48 30.60 25.81
C VAL A 1099 -43.42 29.90 24.83
N ASN A 1100 -44.10 30.64 23.95
CA ASN A 1100 -45.00 30.06 22.94
C ASN A 1100 -44.25 29.08 22.00
N PHE A 1101 -43.01 29.38 21.62
CA PHE A 1101 -42.19 28.48 20.79
C PHE A 1101 -41.86 27.17 21.53
N LEU A 1102 -41.52 27.23 22.82
CA LEU A 1102 -41.23 26.04 23.61
C LEU A 1102 -42.50 25.21 23.88
N GLU A 1103 -43.65 25.83 24.13
CA GLU A 1103 -44.94 25.14 24.21
C GLU A 1103 -45.31 24.43 22.89
N ASP A 1104 -45.10 25.11 21.76
CA ASP A 1104 -45.29 24.52 20.43
C ASP A 1104 -44.35 23.33 20.15
N VAL A 1105 -43.13 23.32 20.72
CA VAL A 1105 -42.19 22.18 20.63
C VAL A 1105 -42.65 21.02 21.54
N VAL A 1106 -43.00 21.29 22.80
CA VAL A 1106 -43.45 20.25 23.74
C VAL A 1106 -44.70 19.55 23.21
N ARG A 1107 -45.77 20.31 22.91
CA ARG A 1107 -47.05 19.79 22.40
C ARG A 1107 -46.84 18.90 21.17
N ASN A 1108 -46.12 19.40 20.17
CA ASN A 1108 -45.90 18.66 18.92
C ASN A 1108 -45.03 17.39 19.14
N SER A 1109 -44.14 17.38 20.13
CA SER A 1109 -43.37 16.17 20.49
C SER A 1109 -44.20 15.10 21.21
N GLU A 1110 -45.18 15.52 22.01
CA GLU A 1110 -46.13 14.61 22.67
C GLU A 1110 -47.14 14.04 21.66
N GLU A 1111 -47.68 14.87 20.77
CA GLU A 1111 -48.54 14.44 19.65
C GLU A 1111 -47.83 13.40 18.75
N MET A 1112 -46.54 13.61 18.46
CA MET A 1112 -45.74 12.67 17.66
C MET A 1112 -45.57 11.32 18.38
N LYS A 1113 -45.27 11.31 19.68
CA LYS A 1113 -45.20 10.09 20.51
C LYS A 1113 -46.54 9.36 20.62
N GLU A 1114 -47.65 10.09 20.70
CA GLU A 1114 -48.98 9.50 20.64
C GLU A 1114 -49.29 8.87 19.28
N SER A 1115 -48.77 9.42 18.18
CA SER A 1115 -48.97 8.87 16.83
C SER A 1115 -48.19 7.55 16.63
N ASP A 1116 -46.93 7.46 17.08
CA ASP A 1116 -46.10 6.26 16.94
C ASP A 1116 -46.56 5.10 17.87
N SER A 1117 -47.06 5.42 19.06
CA SER A 1117 -47.66 4.43 19.97
C SER A 1117 -48.99 3.87 19.46
N LYS A 1118 -49.79 4.69 18.75
CA LYS A 1118 -50.99 4.22 18.01
C LYS A 1118 -50.63 3.44 16.74
N GLY A 1119 -49.50 3.75 16.08
CA GLY A 1119 -49.01 3.01 14.90
C GLY A 1119 -48.50 1.61 15.24
N SER A 1120 -47.69 1.47 16.29
CA SER A 1120 -47.12 0.18 16.71
C SER A 1120 -48.17 -0.81 17.22
N SER A 1121 -49.23 -0.34 17.89
CA SER A 1121 -50.33 -1.18 18.39
C SER A 1121 -51.27 -1.73 17.29
N LEU A 1122 -51.20 -1.22 16.05
CA LEU A 1122 -51.99 -1.69 14.91
C LEU A 1122 -51.35 -2.82 14.08
N THR A 1123 -50.08 -3.18 14.33
CA THR A 1123 -49.35 -4.16 13.50
C THR A 1123 -49.36 -5.62 14.00
N LEU A 1124 -50.05 -5.91 15.11
CA LEU A 1124 -50.15 -7.27 15.69
C LEU A 1124 -51.47 -8.01 15.44
N SER A 1125 -52.37 -7.47 14.60
CA SER A 1125 -53.65 -8.14 14.27
C SER A 1125 -54.07 -8.02 12.80
N LYS A 1126 -53.42 -8.79 11.92
CA LYS A 1126 -54.01 -9.38 10.70
C LYS A 1126 -53.03 -10.31 9.97
N SER A 1127 -53.09 -11.60 10.31
CA SER A 1127 -52.63 -12.67 9.41
C SER A 1127 -53.75 -13.02 8.41
N PRO A 1128 -53.57 -12.87 7.09
CA PRO A 1128 -54.48 -13.43 6.11
C PRO A 1128 -54.20 -14.93 5.94
N GLN A 1129 -55.25 -15.75 6.00
CA GLN A 1129 -55.13 -17.17 5.65
C GLN A 1129 -54.99 -17.36 4.14
N ARG A 1130 -54.05 -18.24 3.76
CA ARG A 1130 -54.02 -19.11 2.56
C ARG A 1130 -54.62 -18.58 1.24
N LYS A 1131 -53.77 -18.52 0.22
CA LYS A 1131 -53.76 -19.55 -0.83
C LYS A 1131 -52.36 -19.79 -1.36
#